data_AF-F4Q360-F1
#
_entry.id   AF-F4Q360-F1
#
_cell.length_a   1.000
_cell.length_b   1.000
_cell.length_c   1.000
_cell.angle_alpha   90.00
_cell.angle_beta   90.00
_cell.angle_gamma   90.00
#
_symmetry.space_group_name_H-M   'P 1'
#
loop_
_entity.id
_entity.type
_entity.pdbx_description
1 polymer ?
#
loop_
_entity_poly.entity_id
_entity_poly.type
_entity_poly.pdbx_seq_one_letter_code
_entity_poly.pdbx_strand_id
1 'polypeptide(L)'
;MASGVCYLLKMNRLINNKVIRTIIFEKVKEIHSSILLYKNTKSGREIEETQSIRVYLEYKYNDTKKINEMYDSVKHIMGTNQYNILHYALNYNNMEFARRVYTYLMDHTSGPIARNQSIHSIDLDTIEKLDIIVNLCPRFSTDINLLVIIQIALKSAWLQNNTDFATSIIKHHVCNLGPSELNDGPNGVKVVFKESRGFQPNQSTSLELVKLFKETNGLVGSWKSTLKKATILNRIDIVEYLLPTIPLDQQLYLIDDAKTLEMIHTILVCKPNESIYLALVNICSIGNIEMYQYLSSRFISVGDSPPSPDLTILGIALINGHMEMAQYILDNVSCPYPNFFVVDDLHIDLISIGTINLLLNHPNVTFRFTTLYCRAVQNGLLNIVQYLDSKMTLTIEDSQFSDYPQFHHIDFGNALSIAMTRQDLEMVQFILSNHSDHTGYQCKLLFTQSPESPKEIIEAIASSSILFLSSRQIFHMTLYTLVDLKYYSTIKILIEYNRIEKVIDSVIEKICLDDNLEIIKVFANFKNSQSKTLSTRSIENLISKGHLNVLEYFKDQVCKFSNAVKFACQFGNVKVLEWLMENAKLSNQNNQYFQTNLTPTKLHVFLKTNSTNNSPDLFKGKLVRSAFEKNQLAMIQHLYQQYGETLNCNLKSNSFSGFVYKHITSKTLGYLIENNLIIGTVENCIGILERTTSIKYLELVIQFFNLYYDKVNNLEFNIQFEFLGESICSHENDLVIMAFDFFNQINQFQFPNNIERLKQFQNQSIQNGNIPLLKYLNQILKDK
;
A
#
# COMPACT_ATOMS: atom_id res chain seq x y z
N MET A 1 -3.86 32.57 -21.98
CA MET A 1 -4.88 32.58 -23.06
C MET A 1 -5.16 31.20 -23.66
N ALA A 2 -4.25 30.22 -23.63
CA ALA A 2 -4.50 28.87 -24.15
C ALA A 2 -5.43 27.98 -23.28
N SER A 3 -5.66 28.30 -21.99
CA SER A 3 -6.52 27.50 -21.11
C SER A 3 -8.02 27.84 -21.20
N GLY A 4 -8.40 28.99 -21.76
CA GLY A 4 -9.79 29.44 -21.85
C GLY A 4 -10.60 28.81 -23.00
N VAL A 5 -9.91 28.31 -24.05
CA VAL A 5 -10.58 27.72 -25.24
C VAL A 5 -10.98 26.26 -24.98
N CYS A 6 -10.26 25.53 -24.12
CA CYS A 6 -10.57 24.13 -23.77
C CYS A 6 -11.92 23.95 -23.06
N TYR A 7 -12.46 24.99 -22.41
CA TYR A 7 -13.73 24.88 -21.68
C TYR A 7 -14.96 25.03 -22.59
N LEU A 8 -14.82 25.69 -23.75
CA LEU A 8 -15.94 25.98 -24.66
C LEU A 8 -16.29 24.82 -25.61
N LEU A 9 -15.39 23.86 -25.85
CA LEU A 9 -15.60 22.79 -26.85
C LEU A 9 -16.06 21.44 -26.29
N LYS A 10 -16.25 21.31 -24.97
CA LYS A 10 -16.88 20.11 -24.35
C LYS A 10 -18.42 20.09 -24.48
N MET A 11 -19.02 21.06 -25.16
CA MET A 11 -20.47 21.14 -25.39
C MET A 11 -20.80 20.78 -26.84
N ASN A 12 -21.15 19.51 -27.08
CA ASN A 12 -21.44 18.91 -28.39
C ASN A 12 -22.69 19.48 -29.11
N ARG A 13 -23.34 20.53 -28.57
CA ARG A 13 -24.59 21.10 -29.10
C ARG A 13 -24.45 22.47 -29.79
N LEU A 14 -23.28 23.10 -29.78
CA LEU A 14 -23.09 24.43 -30.41
C LEU A 14 -22.53 24.39 -31.86
N ILE A 15 -22.22 23.21 -32.39
CA ILE A 15 -21.41 23.04 -33.63
C ILE A 15 -22.23 23.12 -34.94
N ASN A 16 -23.54 23.36 -34.89
CA ASN A 16 -24.33 23.69 -36.09
C ASN A 16 -24.41 25.20 -36.38
N ASN A 17 -23.72 26.04 -35.61
CA ASN A 17 -23.77 27.49 -35.82
C ASN A 17 -22.80 27.95 -36.92
N LYS A 18 -23.36 28.47 -38.02
CA LYS A 18 -22.64 28.99 -39.20
C LYS A 18 -21.64 30.11 -38.84
N VAL A 19 -21.91 30.89 -37.78
CA VAL A 19 -21.05 32.00 -37.33
C VAL A 19 -19.78 31.48 -36.66
N ILE A 20 -19.89 30.44 -35.83
CA ILE A 20 -18.73 29.79 -35.20
C ILE A 20 -17.85 29.10 -36.27
N ARG A 21 -18.46 28.53 -37.32
CA ARG A 21 -17.72 28.00 -38.48
C ARG A 21 -16.89 29.07 -39.18
N THR A 22 -17.45 30.26 -39.40
CA THR A 22 -16.72 31.37 -40.04
C THR A 22 -15.59 31.89 -39.17
N ILE A 23 -15.80 31.99 -37.85
CA ILE A 23 -14.76 32.45 -36.91
C ILE A 23 -13.60 31.45 -36.81
N ILE A 24 -13.88 30.15 -36.81
CA ILE A 24 -12.85 29.10 -36.86
C ILE A 24 -12.11 29.16 -38.21
N PHE A 25 -12.82 29.38 -39.32
CA PHE A 25 -12.21 29.50 -40.65
C PHE A 25 -11.28 30.72 -40.77
N GLU A 26 -11.69 31.87 -40.24
CA GLU A 26 -10.89 33.11 -40.20
C GLU A 26 -9.65 32.91 -39.32
N LYS A 27 -9.77 32.28 -38.15
CA LYS A 27 -8.63 31.98 -37.28
C LYS A 27 -7.68 30.94 -37.84
N VAL A 28 -8.17 29.94 -38.59
CA VAL A 28 -7.32 28.97 -39.31
C VAL A 28 -6.59 29.65 -40.47
N LYS A 29 -7.24 30.59 -41.19
CA LYS A 29 -6.58 31.43 -42.20
C LYS A 29 -5.50 32.34 -41.59
N GLU A 30 -5.76 32.92 -40.43
CA GLU A 30 -4.81 33.75 -39.68
C GLU A 30 -3.60 32.95 -39.19
N ILE A 31 -3.83 31.71 -38.75
CA ILE A 31 -2.75 30.77 -38.41
C ILE A 31 -1.97 30.36 -39.67
N HIS A 32 -2.66 30.14 -40.79
CA HIS A 32 -2.05 29.80 -42.08
C HIS A 32 -1.19 30.94 -42.66
N SER A 33 -1.63 32.20 -42.55
CA SER A 33 -0.83 33.36 -42.95
C SER A 33 0.35 33.61 -42.01
N SER A 34 0.22 33.27 -40.72
CA SER A 34 1.32 33.33 -39.74
C SER A 34 2.37 32.22 -39.96
N ILE A 35 1.99 31.08 -40.56
CA ILE A 35 2.87 29.95 -40.90
C ILE A 35 3.79 30.27 -42.10
N LEU A 36 3.34 31.10 -43.05
CA LEU A 36 4.14 31.48 -44.23
C LEU A 36 5.30 32.46 -43.91
N LEU A 37 5.31 33.09 -42.73
CA LEU A 37 6.28 34.12 -42.35
C LEU A 37 7.47 33.61 -41.53
N TYR A 38 7.49 32.34 -41.09
CA TYR A 38 8.62 31.76 -40.37
C TYR A 38 9.29 30.66 -41.18
N LYS A 39 10.44 30.99 -41.78
CA LYS A 39 11.32 30.09 -42.55
C LYS A 39 12.11 29.07 -41.70
N ASN A 40 11.57 28.63 -40.56
CA ASN A 40 12.22 27.60 -39.74
C ASN A 40 11.36 26.34 -39.70
N THR A 41 11.95 25.23 -40.15
CA THR A 41 11.37 23.89 -40.17
C THR A 41 10.97 23.47 -38.76
N LYS A 42 9.67 23.39 -38.50
CA LYS A 42 9.11 22.84 -37.27
C LYS A 42 9.43 21.35 -37.16
N SER A 43 9.62 20.87 -35.93
CA SER A 43 9.89 19.45 -35.67
C SER A 43 8.61 18.62 -35.86
N GLY A 44 8.74 17.34 -36.23
CA GLY A 44 7.60 16.45 -36.47
C GLY A 44 6.61 16.34 -35.29
N ARG A 45 7.07 16.60 -34.06
CA ARG A 45 6.26 16.62 -32.82
C ARG A 45 5.31 17.83 -32.75
N GLU A 46 5.70 18.97 -33.30
CA GLU A 46 4.84 20.17 -33.34
C GLU A 46 3.73 20.05 -34.38
N ILE A 47 3.91 19.22 -35.41
CA ILE A 47 2.86 18.85 -36.36
C ILE A 47 1.92 17.81 -35.72
N GLU A 48 2.44 16.85 -34.96
CA GLU A 48 1.66 15.86 -34.19
C GLU A 48 0.71 16.51 -33.16
N GLU A 49 1.12 17.61 -32.53
CA GLU A 49 0.31 18.34 -31.54
C GLU A 49 -0.67 19.34 -32.17
N THR A 50 -0.61 19.58 -33.48
CA THR A 50 -1.64 20.41 -34.13
C THR A 50 -2.97 19.66 -34.19
N GLN A 51 -3.88 20.08 -33.30
CA GLN A 51 -5.28 19.67 -33.16
C GLN A 51 -6.05 19.57 -34.49
N SER A 52 -5.57 20.27 -35.53
CA SER A 52 -6.09 20.31 -36.89
C SER A 52 -6.12 18.95 -37.60
N ILE A 53 -5.04 18.13 -37.55
CA ILE A 53 -5.00 16.86 -38.29
C ILE A 53 -5.89 15.80 -37.63
N ARG A 54 -5.87 15.74 -36.29
CA ARG A 54 -6.69 14.79 -35.51
C ARG A 54 -8.18 15.07 -35.67
N VAL A 55 -8.61 16.33 -35.51
CA VAL A 55 -10.01 16.73 -35.73
C VAL A 55 -10.43 16.43 -37.17
N TYR A 56 -9.53 16.58 -38.15
CA TYR A 56 -9.87 16.38 -39.57
C TYR A 56 -10.01 14.90 -39.96
N LEU A 57 -9.15 14.01 -39.43
CA LEU A 57 -9.26 12.57 -39.67
C LEU A 57 -10.48 11.94 -38.99
N GLU A 58 -11.01 12.57 -37.92
CA GLU A 58 -12.32 12.23 -37.33
C GLU A 58 -13.51 12.61 -38.23
N TYR A 59 -13.37 13.56 -39.18
CA TYR A 59 -14.42 13.94 -40.13
C TYR A 59 -14.30 13.18 -41.47
N LYS A 60 -15.26 12.30 -41.77
CA LYS A 60 -15.37 11.59 -43.06
C LYS A 60 -15.72 12.55 -44.22
N TYR A 61 -14.73 13.26 -44.75
CA TYR A 61 -14.89 14.08 -45.95
C TYR A 61 -14.84 13.22 -47.22
N ASN A 62 -15.92 13.22 -48.00
CA ASN A 62 -16.00 12.58 -49.32
C ASN A 62 -15.44 13.49 -50.46
N ASP A 63 -14.91 14.67 -50.14
CA ASP A 63 -14.40 15.63 -51.13
C ASP A 63 -12.92 15.39 -51.43
N THR A 64 -12.71 14.55 -52.44
CA THR A 64 -11.40 14.06 -52.89
C THR A 64 -10.47 15.17 -53.38
N LYS A 65 -11.02 16.31 -53.83
CA LYS A 65 -10.28 17.47 -54.33
C LYS A 65 -9.60 18.23 -53.19
N LYS A 66 -10.30 18.46 -52.08
CA LYS A 66 -9.72 19.12 -50.89
C LYS A 66 -8.66 18.28 -50.19
N ILE A 67 -8.83 16.95 -50.19
CA ILE A 67 -7.81 16.03 -49.65
C ILE A 67 -6.52 16.12 -50.48
N ASN A 68 -6.63 16.24 -51.81
CA ASN A 68 -5.48 16.43 -52.70
C ASN A 68 -4.77 17.77 -52.46
N GLU A 69 -5.52 18.87 -52.47
CA GLU A 69 -4.96 20.21 -52.24
C GLU A 69 -4.25 20.29 -50.88
N MET A 70 -4.79 19.62 -49.86
CA MET A 70 -4.15 19.55 -48.54
C MET A 70 -2.91 18.66 -48.54
N TYR A 71 -2.97 17.44 -49.09
CA TYR A 71 -1.79 16.58 -49.18
C TYR A 71 -0.64 17.30 -49.88
N ASP A 72 -0.93 17.95 -51.00
CA ASP A 72 0.02 18.75 -51.76
C ASP A 72 0.59 19.93 -50.97
N SER A 73 -0.21 20.54 -50.08
CA SER A 73 0.23 21.67 -49.25
C SER A 73 1.23 21.31 -48.15
N VAL A 74 1.24 20.05 -47.69
CA VAL A 74 2.12 19.60 -46.59
C VAL A 74 3.16 18.55 -47.00
N LYS A 75 3.03 17.90 -48.18
CA LYS A 75 3.96 16.85 -48.64
C LYS A 75 5.44 17.28 -48.66
N HIS A 76 5.71 18.55 -48.95
CA HIS A 76 7.07 19.10 -48.99
C HIS A 76 7.66 19.43 -47.61
N ILE A 77 6.81 19.62 -46.60
CA ILE A 77 7.20 19.97 -45.22
C ILE A 77 7.40 18.69 -44.38
N MET A 78 6.77 17.58 -44.77
CA MET A 78 6.58 16.41 -43.91
C MET A 78 7.74 15.41 -43.81
N GLY A 79 8.82 15.58 -44.60
CA GLY A 79 10.08 14.84 -44.44
C GLY A 79 9.94 13.36 -44.05
N THR A 80 10.60 12.95 -42.96
CA THR A 80 10.67 11.56 -42.45
C THR A 80 9.43 11.07 -41.70
N ASN A 81 8.37 11.87 -41.52
CA ASN A 81 7.25 11.55 -40.61
C ASN A 81 5.97 11.00 -41.30
N GLN A 82 6.09 10.57 -42.55
CA GLN A 82 4.96 10.14 -43.39
C GLN A 82 4.26 8.87 -42.89
N TYR A 83 4.96 8.01 -42.15
CA TYR A 83 4.37 6.78 -41.57
C TYR A 83 3.28 7.07 -40.53
N ASN A 84 3.46 8.08 -39.67
CA ASN A 84 2.47 8.40 -38.64
C ASN A 84 1.15 8.85 -39.26
N ILE A 85 1.21 9.55 -40.40
CA ILE A 85 0.03 9.98 -41.15
C ILE A 85 -0.70 8.79 -41.76
N LEU A 86 0.04 7.86 -42.39
CA LEU A 86 -0.54 6.63 -42.89
C LEU A 86 -1.18 5.82 -41.76
N HIS A 87 -0.48 5.67 -40.63
CA HIS A 87 -0.97 5.00 -39.44
C HIS A 87 -2.31 5.61 -38.96
N TYR A 88 -2.40 6.95 -38.87
CA TYR A 88 -3.67 7.58 -38.52
C TYR A 88 -4.73 7.39 -39.62
N ALA A 89 -4.40 7.52 -40.90
CA ALA A 89 -5.35 7.31 -41.99
C ALA A 89 -5.98 5.91 -41.94
N LEU A 90 -5.16 4.89 -41.65
CA LEU A 90 -5.60 3.51 -41.46
C LEU A 90 -6.48 3.36 -40.21
N ASN A 91 -6.12 3.98 -39.08
CA ASN A 91 -6.90 3.93 -37.84
C ASN A 91 -8.26 4.62 -37.93
N TYR A 92 -8.40 5.66 -38.75
CA TYR A 92 -9.66 6.36 -38.99
C TYR A 92 -10.48 5.79 -40.17
N ASN A 93 -10.08 4.65 -40.73
CA ASN A 93 -10.72 4.00 -41.88
C ASN A 93 -10.84 4.91 -43.13
N ASN A 94 -9.92 5.85 -43.33
CA ASN A 94 -9.89 6.71 -44.52
C ASN A 94 -9.00 6.10 -45.60
N MET A 95 -9.52 5.06 -46.27
CA MET A 95 -8.74 4.25 -47.21
C MET A 95 -8.28 5.01 -48.45
N GLU A 96 -9.04 5.98 -48.95
CA GLU A 96 -8.60 6.79 -50.10
C GLU A 96 -7.37 7.64 -49.75
N PHE A 97 -7.38 8.26 -48.56
CA PHE A 97 -6.23 9.01 -48.09
C PHE A 97 -5.05 8.09 -47.79
N ALA A 98 -5.29 6.94 -47.15
CA ALA A 98 -4.27 5.93 -46.90
C ALA A 98 -3.60 5.44 -48.19
N ARG A 99 -4.39 5.15 -49.26
CA ARG A 99 -3.86 4.78 -50.59
C ARG A 99 -2.91 5.85 -51.13
N ARG A 100 -3.31 7.13 -51.10
CA ARG A 100 -2.50 8.21 -51.65
C ARG A 100 -1.19 8.40 -50.88
N VAL A 101 -1.26 8.36 -49.55
CA VAL A 101 -0.07 8.43 -48.69
C VAL A 101 0.84 7.22 -48.94
N TYR A 102 0.26 6.03 -49.08
CA TYR A 102 0.99 4.79 -49.41
C TYR A 102 1.66 4.86 -50.80
N THR A 103 0.94 5.23 -51.86
CA THR A 103 1.50 5.38 -53.21
C THR A 103 2.66 6.37 -53.21
N TYR A 104 2.48 7.52 -52.55
CA TYR A 104 3.55 8.50 -52.45
C TYR A 104 4.78 7.93 -51.70
N LEU A 105 4.57 7.25 -50.57
CA LEU A 105 5.64 6.57 -49.83
C LEU A 105 6.39 5.60 -50.74
N MET A 106 5.68 4.77 -51.51
CA MET A 106 6.29 3.79 -52.40
C MET A 106 7.10 4.43 -53.53
N ASP A 107 6.57 5.48 -54.14
CA ASP A 107 7.16 6.15 -55.31
C ASP A 107 8.33 7.09 -54.96
N HIS A 108 8.33 7.70 -53.77
CA HIS A 108 9.23 8.82 -53.45
C HIS A 108 10.20 8.56 -52.30
N THR A 109 10.08 7.43 -51.60
CA THR A 109 11.03 7.05 -50.54
C THR A 109 11.77 5.76 -50.92
N SER A 110 13.09 5.77 -50.82
CA SER A 110 13.95 4.62 -51.13
C SER A 110 14.68 4.06 -49.90
N GLY A 111 14.55 4.70 -48.74
CA GLY A 111 15.23 4.33 -47.49
C GLY A 111 14.30 3.68 -46.45
N PRO A 112 14.87 3.13 -45.36
CA PRO A 112 14.10 2.55 -44.27
C PRO A 112 13.22 3.60 -43.59
N ILE A 113 11.99 3.22 -43.27
CA ILE A 113 11.00 4.07 -42.60
C ILE A 113 11.26 3.98 -41.09
N ALA A 114 11.83 5.04 -40.51
CA ALA A 114 12.10 5.13 -39.07
C ALA A 114 10.79 5.14 -38.26
N ARG A 115 10.75 4.36 -37.17
CA ARG A 115 9.55 4.23 -36.33
C ARG A 115 9.66 4.96 -35.00
N ASN A 116 8.59 5.68 -34.67
CA ASN A 116 8.31 6.17 -33.31
C ASN A 116 7.07 5.50 -32.66
N GLN A 117 6.29 4.67 -33.38
CA GLN A 117 5.05 4.05 -32.87
C GLN A 117 4.91 2.56 -33.24
N SER A 118 4.22 1.79 -32.39
CA SER A 118 4.01 0.33 -32.55
C SER A 118 2.87 0.01 -33.52
N ILE A 119 3.06 -0.92 -34.48
CA ILE A 119 1.99 -1.43 -35.37
C ILE A 119 0.77 -1.98 -34.61
N HIS A 120 0.94 -2.39 -33.35
CA HIS A 120 -0.10 -3.01 -32.53
C HIS A 120 -1.37 -2.15 -32.32
N SER A 121 -1.33 -0.84 -32.64
CA SER A 121 -2.49 0.05 -32.57
C SER A 121 -3.34 0.13 -33.84
N ILE A 122 -2.97 -0.56 -34.93
CA ILE A 122 -3.74 -0.54 -36.18
C ILE A 122 -4.81 -1.62 -36.19
N ASP A 123 -6.07 -1.22 -36.38
CA ASP A 123 -7.15 -2.16 -36.69
C ASP A 123 -7.08 -2.58 -38.16
N LEU A 124 -6.50 -3.76 -38.40
CA LEU A 124 -6.36 -4.37 -39.72
C LEU A 124 -7.61 -5.18 -40.06
N ASP A 125 -8.70 -4.48 -40.36
CA ASP A 125 -10.06 -5.04 -40.56
C ASP A 125 -10.42 -5.32 -42.04
N THR A 126 -9.53 -4.99 -42.97
CA THR A 126 -9.74 -5.17 -44.41
C THR A 126 -8.46 -5.66 -45.11
N ILE A 127 -8.62 -6.40 -46.21
CA ILE A 127 -7.51 -6.92 -47.03
C ILE A 127 -6.63 -5.77 -47.49
N GLU A 128 -7.26 -4.67 -47.88
CA GLU A 128 -6.55 -3.53 -48.38
C GLU A 128 -5.63 -2.87 -47.33
N LYS A 129 -6.09 -2.73 -46.09
CA LYS A 129 -5.22 -2.26 -44.99
C LYS A 129 -4.06 -3.22 -44.76
N LEU A 130 -4.33 -4.53 -44.80
CA LEU A 130 -3.31 -5.55 -44.65
C LEU A 130 -2.27 -5.45 -45.78
N ASP A 131 -2.69 -5.37 -47.03
CA ASP A 131 -1.80 -5.24 -48.20
C ASP A 131 -0.91 -4.00 -48.09
N ILE A 132 -1.47 -2.85 -47.70
CA ILE A 132 -0.71 -1.62 -47.48
C ILE A 132 0.39 -1.84 -46.43
N ILE A 133 0.07 -2.47 -45.29
CA ILE A 133 1.03 -2.69 -44.20
C ILE A 133 2.05 -3.78 -44.55
N VAL A 134 1.65 -4.85 -45.22
CA VAL A 134 2.52 -5.93 -45.69
C VAL A 134 3.54 -5.41 -46.69
N ASN A 135 3.13 -4.61 -47.66
CA ASN A 135 4.04 -4.04 -48.67
C ASN A 135 5.03 -3.03 -48.10
N LEU A 136 4.68 -2.37 -46.99
CA LEU A 136 5.61 -1.50 -46.26
C LEU A 136 6.57 -2.27 -45.35
N CYS A 137 6.27 -3.53 -45.04
CA CYS A 137 7.03 -4.34 -44.09
C CYS A 137 8.53 -4.43 -44.41
N PRO A 138 8.95 -4.69 -45.66
CA PRO A 138 10.36 -4.75 -46.04
C PRO A 138 11.14 -3.44 -45.83
N ARG A 139 10.44 -2.32 -45.65
CA ARG A 139 11.04 -1.00 -45.45
C ARG A 139 11.18 -0.61 -43.97
N PHE A 140 10.71 -1.41 -43.01
CA PHE A 140 10.92 -1.10 -41.60
C PHE A 140 12.31 -1.56 -41.13
N SER A 141 12.97 -0.74 -40.31
CA SER A 141 14.33 -1.03 -39.80
C SER A 141 14.37 -2.10 -38.69
N THR A 142 13.21 -2.59 -38.24
CA THR A 142 13.07 -3.63 -37.21
C THR A 142 12.49 -4.89 -37.84
N ASP A 143 12.99 -6.06 -37.44
CA ASP A 143 12.51 -7.40 -37.85
C ASP A 143 11.06 -7.68 -37.37
N ILE A 144 10.10 -6.91 -37.87
CA ILE A 144 8.70 -7.29 -37.75
C ILE A 144 8.46 -8.31 -38.83
N ASN A 145 8.46 -9.56 -38.40
CA ASN A 145 8.11 -10.66 -39.24
C ASN A 145 6.68 -10.43 -39.76
N LEU A 146 6.48 -10.60 -41.07
CA LEU A 146 5.19 -10.64 -41.75
C LEU A 146 4.13 -11.44 -40.97
N LEU A 147 4.57 -12.50 -40.29
CA LEU A 147 3.79 -13.33 -39.38
C LEU A 147 3.07 -12.52 -38.29
N VAL A 148 3.71 -11.49 -37.69
CA VAL A 148 3.10 -10.64 -36.65
C VAL A 148 1.98 -9.78 -37.23
N ILE A 149 2.14 -9.28 -38.45
CA ILE A 149 1.12 -8.47 -39.13
C ILE A 149 -0.09 -9.34 -39.48
N ILE A 150 0.14 -10.55 -40.01
CA ILE A 150 -0.90 -11.53 -40.28
C ILE A 150 -1.64 -11.91 -38.99
N GLN A 151 -0.92 -12.08 -37.87
CA GLN A 151 -1.51 -12.34 -36.56
C GLN A 151 -2.47 -11.23 -36.10
N ILE A 152 -2.09 -9.97 -36.29
CA ILE A 152 -2.94 -8.82 -35.92
C ILE A 152 -4.19 -8.77 -36.80
N ALA A 153 -4.05 -8.98 -38.12
CA ALA A 153 -5.18 -8.99 -39.03
C ALA A 153 -6.16 -10.14 -38.75
N LEU A 154 -5.65 -11.34 -38.49
CA LEU A 154 -6.48 -12.48 -38.08
C LEU A 154 -7.17 -12.22 -36.75
N LYS A 155 -6.51 -11.58 -35.79
CA LYS A 155 -7.13 -11.17 -34.53
C LYS A 155 -8.25 -10.15 -34.74
N SER A 156 -8.06 -9.18 -35.63
CA SER A 156 -9.13 -8.22 -35.99
C SER A 156 -10.31 -8.95 -36.65
N ALA A 157 -10.05 -9.81 -37.64
CA ALA A 157 -11.07 -10.64 -38.28
C ALA A 157 -11.86 -11.49 -37.27
N TRP A 158 -11.17 -12.05 -36.27
CA TRP A 158 -11.78 -12.79 -35.17
C TRP A 158 -12.71 -11.92 -34.32
N LEU A 159 -12.23 -10.76 -33.87
CA LEU A 159 -12.99 -9.84 -33.02
C LEU A 159 -14.25 -9.32 -33.71
N GLN A 160 -14.18 -9.09 -35.02
CA GLN A 160 -15.27 -8.60 -35.86
C GLN A 160 -16.18 -9.71 -36.40
N ASN A 161 -15.84 -10.98 -36.14
CA ASN A 161 -16.52 -12.14 -36.72
C ASN A 161 -16.59 -12.10 -38.26
N ASN A 162 -15.52 -11.68 -38.93
CA ASN A 162 -15.45 -11.55 -40.38
C ASN A 162 -14.78 -12.78 -41.02
N THR A 163 -15.58 -13.80 -41.33
CA THR A 163 -15.14 -15.07 -41.94
C THR A 163 -14.49 -14.89 -43.30
N ASP A 164 -15.05 -14.01 -44.13
CA ASP A 164 -14.56 -13.78 -45.50
C ASP A 164 -13.17 -13.15 -45.45
N PHE A 165 -12.99 -12.16 -44.58
CA PHE A 165 -11.70 -11.52 -44.40
C PHE A 165 -10.65 -12.48 -43.85
N ALA A 166 -10.98 -13.26 -42.81
CA ALA A 166 -10.08 -14.29 -42.29
C ALA A 166 -9.70 -15.32 -43.38
N THR A 167 -10.68 -15.76 -44.17
CA THR A 167 -10.47 -16.72 -45.27
C THR A 167 -9.54 -16.13 -46.32
N SER A 168 -9.73 -14.87 -46.70
CA SER A 168 -8.86 -14.19 -47.65
C SER A 168 -7.44 -14.03 -47.10
N ILE A 169 -7.25 -13.69 -45.83
CA ILE A 169 -5.91 -13.60 -45.22
C ILE A 169 -5.19 -14.94 -45.33
N ILE A 170 -5.89 -16.02 -44.96
CA ILE A 170 -5.32 -17.38 -44.94
C ILE A 170 -4.99 -17.84 -46.36
N LYS A 171 -5.92 -17.68 -47.31
CA LYS A 171 -5.69 -18.07 -48.71
C LYS A 171 -4.60 -17.26 -49.40
N HIS A 172 -4.55 -15.94 -49.19
CA HIS A 172 -3.66 -15.06 -49.94
C HIS A 172 -2.28 -14.88 -49.31
N HIS A 173 -2.17 -14.87 -47.97
CA HIS A 173 -0.90 -14.54 -47.32
C HIS A 173 -0.25 -15.74 -46.63
N VAL A 174 -1.02 -16.69 -46.09
CA VAL A 174 -0.43 -17.86 -45.42
C VAL A 174 0.06 -18.90 -46.42
N CYS A 175 -0.67 -19.13 -47.52
CA CYS A 175 -0.27 -20.09 -48.56
C CYS A 175 0.99 -19.66 -49.35
N ASN A 176 1.40 -18.39 -49.28
CA ASN A 176 2.53 -17.84 -50.02
C ASN A 176 3.82 -17.71 -49.19
N LEU A 177 3.80 -18.06 -47.90
CA LEU A 177 5.02 -18.11 -47.08
C LEU A 177 5.86 -19.33 -47.51
N GLY A 178 7.11 -19.08 -47.91
CA GLY A 178 8.04 -20.14 -48.36
C GLY A 178 8.40 -21.13 -47.25
N PRO A 179 8.79 -22.38 -47.59
CA PRO A 179 9.00 -23.46 -46.64
C PRO A 179 10.07 -23.17 -45.58
N SER A 180 11.03 -22.29 -45.84
CA SER A 180 12.14 -21.99 -44.93
C SER A 180 11.77 -21.25 -43.64
N GLU A 181 10.59 -20.62 -43.57
CA GLU A 181 10.09 -19.92 -42.36
C GLU A 181 9.07 -20.76 -41.58
N LEU A 182 8.81 -21.98 -42.05
CA LEU A 182 7.77 -22.87 -41.58
C LEU A 182 8.46 -24.11 -40.99
N ASN A 183 8.14 -24.49 -39.75
CA ASN A 183 8.74 -25.67 -39.14
C ASN A 183 8.43 -26.92 -39.98
N ASP A 184 9.45 -27.52 -40.59
CA ASP A 184 9.37 -28.75 -41.40
C ASP A 184 8.94 -29.95 -40.55
N GLY A 185 7.63 -30.08 -40.36
CA GLY A 185 6.99 -31.33 -39.95
C GLY A 185 6.46 -32.07 -41.18
N PRO A 186 6.49 -33.42 -41.21
CA PRO A 186 6.11 -34.23 -42.38
C PRO A 186 4.64 -34.14 -42.82
N ASN A 187 3.82 -33.29 -42.19
CA ASN A 187 2.37 -33.20 -42.38
C ASN A 187 1.87 -31.83 -42.87
N GLY A 188 2.70 -31.05 -43.55
CA GLY A 188 2.33 -29.76 -44.13
C GLY A 188 2.56 -28.54 -43.22
N VAL A 189 2.55 -27.36 -43.86
CA VAL A 189 2.87 -26.04 -43.30
C VAL A 189 2.06 -25.73 -42.02
N LYS A 190 2.74 -25.47 -40.89
CA LYS A 190 2.10 -25.07 -39.62
C LYS A 190 2.50 -23.65 -39.21
N VAL A 191 1.57 -22.71 -39.29
CA VAL A 191 1.72 -21.39 -38.67
C VAL A 191 1.33 -21.51 -37.19
N VAL A 192 2.32 -21.52 -36.30
CA VAL A 192 2.09 -21.61 -34.85
C VAL A 192 1.98 -20.21 -34.25
N PHE A 193 0.80 -19.87 -33.74
CA PHE A 193 0.53 -18.58 -33.09
C PHE A 193 0.96 -18.65 -31.62
N LYS A 194 2.13 -18.10 -31.30
CA LYS A 194 2.74 -18.20 -29.96
C LYS A 194 2.02 -17.38 -28.87
N GLU A 195 1.21 -16.37 -29.20
CA GLU A 195 0.48 -15.53 -28.23
C GLU A 195 -1.04 -15.67 -28.37
N SER A 196 -1.57 -16.74 -27.82
CA SER A 196 -2.94 -17.18 -28.09
C SER A 196 -4.01 -16.60 -27.14
N ARG A 197 -3.69 -15.56 -26.37
CA ARG A 197 -4.68 -14.89 -25.49
C ARG A 197 -5.73 -14.08 -26.26
N GLY A 198 -5.53 -13.82 -27.56
CA GLY A 198 -6.38 -12.92 -28.36
C GLY A 198 -7.62 -13.55 -29.03
N PHE A 199 -7.69 -14.88 -29.15
CA PHE A 199 -8.73 -15.57 -29.93
C PHE A 199 -9.77 -16.25 -29.03
N GLN A 200 -10.37 -15.49 -28.12
CA GLN A 200 -11.47 -15.98 -27.29
C GLN A 200 -12.81 -15.71 -28.01
N PRO A 201 -13.71 -16.70 -28.11
CA PRO A 201 -15.01 -16.49 -28.72
C PRO A 201 -15.81 -15.50 -27.87
N ASN A 202 -16.65 -14.72 -28.54
CA ASN A 202 -17.70 -13.89 -27.94
C ASN A 202 -19.08 -14.41 -28.40
N GLN A 203 -20.16 -13.80 -27.93
CA GLN A 203 -21.51 -14.25 -28.31
C GLN A 203 -21.74 -14.23 -29.84
N SER A 204 -21.10 -13.30 -30.55
CA SER A 204 -21.21 -13.13 -32.00
C SER A 204 -20.25 -13.99 -32.83
N THR A 205 -19.25 -14.67 -32.24
CA THR A 205 -18.28 -15.46 -33.02
C THR A 205 -18.96 -16.60 -33.75
N SER A 206 -18.87 -16.67 -35.08
CA SER A 206 -19.50 -17.70 -35.89
C SER A 206 -18.74 -19.03 -35.81
N LEU A 207 -19.46 -20.14 -35.95
CA LEU A 207 -18.85 -21.47 -36.01
C LEU A 207 -17.91 -21.62 -37.22
N GLU A 208 -18.27 -21.04 -38.36
CA GLU A 208 -17.44 -21.07 -39.58
C GLU A 208 -16.07 -20.43 -39.36
N LEU A 209 -16.00 -19.33 -38.60
CA LEU A 209 -14.73 -18.72 -38.23
C LEU A 209 -13.89 -19.65 -37.36
N VAL A 210 -14.52 -20.34 -36.40
CA VAL A 210 -13.85 -21.32 -35.55
C VAL A 210 -13.33 -22.51 -36.37
N LYS A 211 -14.13 -23.02 -37.33
CA LYS A 211 -13.73 -24.09 -38.26
C LYS A 211 -12.48 -23.69 -39.05
N LEU A 212 -12.51 -22.51 -39.65
CA LEU A 212 -11.41 -21.97 -40.45
C LEU A 212 -10.10 -21.88 -39.65
N PHE A 213 -10.14 -21.36 -38.42
CA PHE A 213 -8.95 -21.25 -37.56
C PHE A 213 -8.44 -22.61 -37.06
N LYS A 214 -9.31 -23.60 -36.96
CA LYS A 214 -8.94 -24.98 -36.61
C LYS A 214 -8.25 -25.71 -37.74
N GLU A 215 -8.83 -25.68 -38.93
CA GLU A 215 -8.29 -26.34 -40.13
C GLU A 215 -6.91 -25.81 -40.50
N THR A 216 -6.64 -24.54 -40.19
CA THR A 216 -5.38 -23.87 -40.48
C THR A 216 -4.31 -24.08 -39.41
N ASN A 217 -4.58 -24.94 -38.42
CA ASN A 217 -3.72 -25.17 -37.25
C ASN A 217 -3.35 -23.87 -36.49
N GLY A 218 -4.13 -22.79 -36.63
CA GLY A 218 -3.75 -21.47 -36.15
C GLY A 218 -3.80 -21.29 -34.63
N LEU A 219 -4.24 -22.29 -33.87
CA LEU A 219 -4.49 -22.15 -32.44
C LEU A 219 -3.91 -23.30 -31.60
N VAL A 220 -2.75 -23.84 -32.02
CA VAL A 220 -2.02 -24.85 -31.24
C VAL A 220 -1.76 -24.31 -29.83
N GLY A 221 -2.46 -24.87 -28.83
CA GLY A 221 -2.32 -24.52 -27.42
C GLY A 221 -3.39 -23.61 -26.81
N SER A 222 -4.37 -23.08 -27.59
CA SER A 222 -5.45 -22.23 -27.03
C SER A 222 -6.85 -22.81 -27.05
N TRP A 223 -7.06 -23.98 -27.64
CA TRP A 223 -8.39 -24.58 -27.69
C TRP A 223 -9.02 -24.78 -26.31
N LYS A 224 -8.22 -25.01 -25.26
CA LYS A 224 -8.73 -25.08 -23.88
C LYS A 224 -9.38 -23.77 -23.44
N SER A 225 -8.76 -22.61 -23.70
CA SER A 225 -9.34 -21.31 -23.31
C SER A 225 -10.52 -20.94 -24.20
N THR A 226 -10.47 -21.25 -25.50
CA THR A 226 -11.56 -21.07 -26.46
C THR A 226 -12.78 -21.90 -26.05
N LEU A 227 -12.61 -23.19 -25.74
CA LEU A 227 -13.68 -24.06 -25.25
C LEU A 227 -14.24 -23.58 -23.93
N LYS A 228 -13.39 -23.27 -22.94
CA LYS A 228 -13.84 -22.74 -21.64
C LYS A 228 -14.72 -21.50 -21.82
N LYS A 229 -14.29 -20.57 -22.68
CA LYS A 229 -15.06 -19.37 -23.00
C LYS A 229 -16.36 -19.69 -23.74
N ALA A 230 -16.34 -20.60 -24.71
CA ALA A 230 -17.53 -21.03 -25.42
C ALA A 230 -18.55 -21.67 -24.47
N THR A 231 -18.10 -22.48 -23.52
CA THR A 231 -18.93 -23.06 -22.46
C THR A 231 -19.59 -21.99 -21.59
N ILE A 232 -18.83 -21.02 -21.09
CA ILE A 232 -19.34 -19.89 -20.29
C ILE A 232 -20.39 -19.06 -21.06
N LEU A 233 -20.20 -18.92 -22.37
CA LEU A 233 -21.10 -18.20 -23.28
C LEU A 233 -22.28 -19.05 -23.78
N ASN A 234 -22.37 -20.32 -23.37
CA ASN A 234 -23.37 -21.27 -23.81
C ASN A 234 -23.39 -21.50 -25.34
N ARG A 235 -22.23 -21.50 -25.99
CA ARG A 235 -22.08 -21.74 -27.44
C ARG A 235 -21.86 -23.22 -27.74
N ILE A 236 -22.97 -23.97 -27.68
CA ILE A 236 -23.02 -25.43 -27.83
C ILE A 236 -22.44 -25.87 -29.18
N ASP A 237 -22.77 -25.14 -30.25
CA ASP A 237 -22.26 -25.34 -31.61
C ASP A 237 -20.73 -25.34 -31.68
N ILE A 238 -20.08 -24.42 -30.97
CA ILE A 238 -18.61 -24.32 -30.92
C ILE A 238 -18.03 -25.46 -30.08
N VAL A 239 -18.64 -25.79 -28.94
CA VAL A 239 -18.18 -26.86 -28.05
C VAL A 239 -18.29 -28.22 -28.74
N GLU A 240 -19.44 -28.53 -29.35
CA GLU A 240 -19.70 -29.76 -30.09
C GLU A 240 -18.68 -29.97 -31.22
N TYR A 241 -18.30 -28.90 -31.92
CA TYR A 241 -17.31 -28.97 -33.00
C TYR A 241 -15.86 -29.11 -32.50
N LEU A 242 -15.48 -28.39 -31.44
CA LEU A 242 -14.09 -28.34 -30.97
C LEU A 242 -13.74 -29.51 -30.03
N LEU A 243 -14.64 -29.89 -29.14
CA LEU A 243 -14.37 -30.82 -28.06
C LEU A 243 -13.95 -32.24 -28.55
N PRO A 244 -14.57 -32.84 -29.59
CA PRO A 244 -14.15 -34.15 -30.11
C PRO A 244 -12.72 -34.20 -30.66
N THR A 245 -12.11 -33.04 -30.92
CA THR A 245 -10.74 -32.96 -31.44
C THR A 245 -9.67 -32.80 -30.37
N ILE A 246 -10.07 -32.69 -29.10
CA ILE A 246 -9.13 -32.69 -27.99
C ILE A 246 -8.89 -34.12 -27.53
N PRO A 247 -7.61 -34.52 -27.30
CA PRO A 247 -7.29 -35.82 -26.73
C PRO A 247 -8.10 -36.16 -25.47
N LEU A 248 -8.54 -37.42 -25.37
CA LEU A 248 -9.40 -37.90 -24.29
C LEU A 248 -8.73 -37.84 -22.91
N ASP A 249 -7.40 -37.97 -22.86
CA ASP A 249 -6.57 -37.94 -21.66
C ASP A 249 -6.44 -36.54 -21.02
N GLN A 250 -6.71 -35.46 -21.77
CA GLN A 250 -6.56 -34.11 -21.25
C GLN A 250 -7.77 -33.67 -20.41
N GLN A 251 -7.63 -33.45 -19.11
CA GLN A 251 -8.70 -32.89 -18.28
C GLN A 251 -8.94 -31.39 -18.59
N LEU A 252 -10.18 -31.04 -18.93
CA LEU A 252 -10.57 -29.69 -19.35
C LEU A 252 -11.37 -28.92 -18.29
N TYR A 253 -12.18 -29.62 -17.48
CA TYR A 253 -13.03 -29.05 -16.44
C TYR A 253 -14.10 -28.10 -17.02
N LEU A 254 -14.62 -28.41 -18.21
CA LEU A 254 -15.62 -27.60 -18.91
C LEU A 254 -16.99 -27.67 -18.24
N ILE A 255 -17.36 -28.82 -17.68
CA ILE A 255 -18.68 -28.99 -17.03
C ILE A 255 -18.84 -27.99 -15.88
N ASP A 256 -17.75 -27.65 -15.20
CA ASP A 256 -17.74 -26.69 -14.09
C ASP A 256 -18.18 -25.29 -14.51
N ASP A 257 -17.99 -24.92 -15.79
CA ASP A 257 -18.39 -23.63 -16.35
C ASP A 257 -19.74 -23.66 -17.10
N ALA A 258 -20.36 -24.83 -17.23
CA ALA A 258 -21.59 -25.01 -18.00
C ALA A 258 -22.79 -24.43 -17.25
N LYS A 259 -23.60 -23.63 -17.95
CA LYS A 259 -24.78 -22.95 -17.38
C LYS A 259 -26.11 -23.61 -17.73
N THR A 260 -26.11 -24.55 -18.66
CA THR A 260 -27.33 -25.20 -19.18
C THR A 260 -27.18 -26.71 -19.21
N LEU A 261 -28.30 -27.40 -19.03
CA LEU A 261 -28.35 -28.85 -19.08
C LEU A 261 -27.90 -29.39 -20.45
N GLU A 262 -28.28 -28.67 -21.52
CA GLU A 262 -27.91 -28.99 -22.89
C GLU A 262 -26.38 -28.91 -23.09
N MET A 263 -25.72 -27.88 -22.55
CA MET A 263 -24.26 -27.78 -22.61
C MET A 263 -23.57 -28.92 -21.84
N ILE A 264 -24.06 -29.25 -20.64
CA ILE A 264 -23.56 -30.39 -19.86
C ILE A 264 -23.73 -31.69 -20.66
N HIS A 265 -24.89 -31.89 -21.28
CA HIS A 265 -25.17 -33.05 -22.12
C HIS A 265 -24.18 -33.13 -23.29
N THR A 266 -23.98 -32.04 -24.03
CA THR A 266 -23.04 -31.98 -25.15
C THR A 266 -21.61 -32.28 -24.71
N ILE A 267 -21.16 -31.69 -23.59
CA ILE A 267 -19.81 -31.95 -23.06
C ILE A 267 -19.63 -33.43 -22.73
N LEU A 268 -20.60 -34.03 -22.04
CA LEU A 268 -20.53 -35.45 -21.64
C LEU A 268 -20.65 -36.43 -22.80
N VAL A 269 -21.40 -36.10 -23.85
CA VAL A 269 -21.44 -36.89 -25.09
C VAL A 269 -20.08 -36.88 -25.77
N CYS A 270 -19.43 -35.72 -25.84
CA CYS A 270 -18.11 -35.60 -26.47
C CYS A 270 -16.97 -36.12 -25.58
N LYS A 271 -17.10 -36.02 -24.25
CA LYS A 271 -16.04 -36.36 -23.29
C LYS A 271 -16.63 -37.02 -22.02
N PRO A 272 -16.91 -38.33 -22.06
CA PRO A 272 -17.60 -39.03 -20.97
C PRO A 272 -16.78 -39.16 -19.67
N ASN A 273 -15.44 -39.00 -19.73
CA ASN A 273 -14.54 -39.14 -18.59
C ASN A 273 -14.22 -37.80 -17.88
N GLU A 274 -14.97 -36.74 -18.18
CA GLU A 274 -14.74 -35.45 -17.55
C GLU A 274 -15.17 -35.47 -16.07
N SER A 275 -14.35 -34.87 -15.20
CA SER A 275 -14.67 -34.81 -13.78
C SER A 275 -15.93 -33.98 -13.56
N ILE A 276 -16.92 -34.55 -12.89
CA ILE A 276 -18.19 -33.89 -12.61
C ILE A 276 -18.29 -33.36 -11.18
N TYR A 277 -17.28 -33.58 -10.33
CA TYR A 277 -17.37 -33.23 -8.92
C TYR A 277 -17.55 -31.72 -8.72
N LEU A 278 -16.69 -30.91 -9.34
CA LEU A 278 -16.76 -29.46 -9.18
C LEU A 278 -18.02 -28.88 -9.86
N ALA A 279 -18.50 -29.52 -10.93
CA ALA A 279 -19.81 -29.24 -11.51
C ALA A 279 -20.96 -29.52 -10.54
N LEU A 280 -20.96 -30.66 -9.83
CA LEU A 280 -21.98 -30.96 -8.81
C LEU A 280 -21.94 -29.92 -7.69
N VAL A 281 -20.75 -29.50 -7.24
CA VAL A 281 -20.58 -28.42 -6.26
C VAL A 281 -21.19 -27.10 -6.78
N ASN A 282 -20.88 -26.71 -8.02
CA ASN A 282 -21.42 -25.50 -8.63
C ASN A 282 -22.94 -25.57 -8.86
N ILE A 283 -23.46 -26.75 -9.20
CA ILE A 283 -24.91 -26.95 -9.36
C ILE A 283 -25.62 -26.85 -8.01
N CYS A 284 -25.03 -27.39 -6.94
CA CYS A 284 -25.57 -27.26 -5.59
C CYS A 284 -25.54 -25.81 -5.10
N SER A 285 -24.51 -25.03 -5.46
CA SER A 285 -24.44 -23.61 -5.09
C SER A 285 -25.39 -22.70 -5.86
N ILE A 286 -25.90 -23.16 -7.01
CA ILE A 286 -26.94 -22.46 -7.80
C ILE A 286 -28.35 -22.99 -7.48
N GLY A 287 -28.45 -24.19 -6.90
CA GLY A 287 -29.73 -24.83 -6.58
C GLY A 287 -30.46 -25.43 -7.77
N ASN A 288 -29.76 -25.80 -8.86
CA ASN A 288 -30.41 -26.37 -10.05
C ASN A 288 -30.64 -27.89 -9.92
N ILE A 289 -31.80 -28.27 -9.39
CA ILE A 289 -32.17 -29.67 -9.12
C ILE A 289 -32.19 -30.52 -10.40
N GLU A 290 -32.67 -29.99 -11.52
CA GLU A 290 -32.74 -30.72 -12.79
C GLU A 290 -31.35 -31.12 -13.31
N MET A 291 -30.38 -30.20 -13.25
CA MET A 291 -28.99 -30.50 -13.61
C MET A 291 -28.35 -31.53 -12.68
N TYR A 292 -28.66 -31.43 -11.39
CA TYR A 292 -28.16 -32.38 -10.40
C TYR A 292 -28.73 -33.78 -10.63
N GLN A 293 -30.04 -33.90 -10.83
CA GLN A 293 -30.74 -35.15 -11.18
C GLN A 293 -30.13 -35.80 -12.42
N TYR A 294 -29.90 -34.99 -13.45
CA TYR A 294 -29.29 -35.48 -14.68
C TYR A 294 -27.87 -36.02 -14.47
N LEU A 295 -26.99 -35.29 -13.78
CA LEU A 295 -25.63 -35.75 -13.51
C LEU A 295 -25.58 -36.96 -12.58
N SER A 296 -26.36 -36.94 -11.50
CA SER A 296 -26.40 -38.05 -10.52
C SER A 296 -26.93 -39.35 -11.13
N SER A 297 -27.92 -39.28 -12.03
CA SER A 297 -28.45 -40.46 -12.73
C SER A 297 -27.45 -41.14 -13.66
N ARG A 298 -26.48 -40.38 -14.21
CA ARG A 298 -25.48 -40.91 -15.15
C ARG A 298 -24.17 -41.34 -14.49
N PHE A 299 -23.84 -40.79 -13.33
CA PHE A 299 -22.58 -41.03 -12.64
C PHE A 299 -22.84 -41.55 -11.22
N ILE A 300 -23.19 -42.84 -11.15
CA ILE A 300 -23.52 -43.52 -9.88
C ILE A 300 -22.28 -43.67 -8.97
N SER A 301 -21.06 -43.63 -9.52
CA SER A 301 -19.82 -44.00 -8.82
C SER A 301 -18.93 -42.83 -8.37
N VAL A 302 -19.46 -41.61 -8.18
CA VAL A 302 -18.65 -40.46 -7.68
C VAL A 302 -18.17 -40.67 -6.23
N GLY A 303 -18.65 -41.72 -5.55
CA GLY A 303 -18.36 -42.02 -4.15
C GLY A 303 -16.98 -42.60 -3.84
N ASP A 304 -16.22 -43.10 -4.82
CA ASP A 304 -15.02 -43.91 -4.51
C ASP A 304 -13.77 -43.08 -4.13
N SER A 305 -13.80 -41.75 -4.26
CA SER A 305 -12.70 -40.87 -3.84
C SER A 305 -13.19 -39.45 -3.52
N PRO A 306 -13.85 -39.21 -2.38
CA PRO A 306 -14.25 -37.87 -2.03
C PRO A 306 -13.03 -37.00 -1.69
N PRO A 307 -12.95 -35.75 -2.18
CA PRO A 307 -12.05 -34.74 -1.64
C PRO A 307 -12.44 -34.39 -0.19
N SER A 308 -11.57 -33.62 0.49
CA SER A 308 -11.59 -33.31 1.93
C SER A 308 -12.98 -33.33 2.59
N PRO A 309 -13.15 -33.99 3.75
CA PRO A 309 -14.43 -34.24 4.42
C PRO A 309 -15.22 -32.98 4.83
N ASP A 310 -14.67 -31.77 4.64
CA ASP A 310 -15.18 -30.54 5.21
C ASP A 310 -16.22 -29.80 4.35
N LEU A 311 -16.43 -30.17 3.08
CA LEU A 311 -17.46 -29.51 2.25
C LEU A 311 -18.32 -30.53 1.50
N THR A 312 -19.40 -30.98 2.15
CA THR A 312 -20.39 -31.83 1.51
C THR A 312 -21.24 -31.03 0.50
N ILE A 313 -21.69 -31.68 -0.57
CA ILE A 313 -22.65 -31.08 -1.53
C ILE A 313 -23.92 -30.56 -0.83
N LEU A 314 -24.35 -31.23 0.25
CA LEU A 314 -25.43 -30.79 1.12
C LEU A 314 -25.09 -29.46 1.80
N GLY A 315 -23.90 -29.36 2.41
CA GLY A 315 -23.41 -28.13 3.03
C GLY A 315 -23.37 -26.95 2.06
N ILE A 316 -22.92 -27.17 0.82
CA ILE A 316 -22.90 -26.13 -0.22
C ILE A 316 -24.32 -25.64 -0.56
N ALA A 317 -25.27 -26.56 -0.75
CA ALA A 317 -26.67 -26.19 -1.04
C ALA A 317 -27.27 -25.37 0.12
N LEU A 318 -27.04 -25.79 1.37
CA LEU A 318 -27.53 -25.12 2.56
C LEU A 318 -26.88 -23.73 2.78
N ILE A 319 -25.58 -23.57 2.55
CA ILE A 319 -24.87 -22.29 2.68
C ILE A 319 -25.38 -21.26 1.66
N ASN A 320 -25.82 -21.70 0.48
CA ASN A 320 -26.35 -20.83 -0.58
C ASN A 320 -27.88 -20.65 -0.52
N GLY A 321 -28.55 -21.22 0.49
CA GLY A 321 -29.99 -21.00 0.72
C GLY A 321 -30.91 -21.88 -0.12
N HIS A 322 -30.40 -22.95 -0.73
CA HIS A 322 -31.16 -23.83 -1.60
C HIS A 322 -31.76 -25.01 -0.84
N MET A 323 -32.80 -24.75 -0.04
CA MET A 323 -33.44 -25.78 0.80
C MET A 323 -34.06 -26.92 -0.03
N GLU A 324 -34.66 -26.62 -1.19
CA GLU A 324 -35.23 -27.66 -2.07
C GLU A 324 -34.15 -28.62 -2.60
N MET A 325 -32.98 -28.10 -2.96
CA MET A 325 -31.83 -28.91 -3.36
C MET A 325 -31.31 -29.73 -2.17
N ALA A 326 -31.21 -29.12 -0.98
CA ALA A 326 -30.79 -29.83 0.21
C ALA A 326 -31.73 -31.00 0.54
N GLN A 327 -33.05 -30.78 0.49
CA GLN A 327 -34.07 -31.82 0.68
C GLN A 327 -33.93 -32.92 -0.37
N TYR A 328 -33.76 -32.55 -1.64
CA TYR A 328 -33.55 -33.51 -2.71
C TYR A 328 -32.31 -34.39 -2.45
N ILE A 329 -31.19 -33.79 -2.02
CA ILE A 329 -29.95 -34.51 -1.67
C ILE A 329 -30.20 -35.48 -0.52
N LEU A 330 -30.88 -35.05 0.53
CA LEU A 330 -31.20 -35.89 1.69
C LEU A 330 -32.07 -37.10 1.32
N ASP A 331 -33.07 -36.89 0.46
CA ASP A 331 -34.03 -37.93 0.08
C ASP A 331 -33.45 -38.94 -0.94
N ASN A 332 -32.49 -38.54 -1.79
CA ASN A 332 -32.09 -39.32 -2.96
C ASN A 332 -30.62 -39.72 -3.01
N VAL A 333 -29.74 -39.15 -2.19
CA VAL A 333 -28.28 -39.38 -2.27
C VAL A 333 -27.82 -40.22 -1.09
N SER A 334 -27.28 -41.40 -1.37
CA SER A 334 -26.65 -42.27 -0.36
C SER A 334 -25.32 -41.65 0.12
N CYS A 335 -25.11 -41.58 1.43
CA CYS A 335 -23.90 -40.99 2.00
C CYS A 335 -22.67 -41.91 1.78
N PRO A 336 -21.54 -41.41 1.23
CA PRO A 336 -20.40 -42.25 0.83
C PRO A 336 -19.36 -42.55 1.93
N TYR A 337 -19.34 -41.82 3.04
CA TYR A 337 -18.44 -42.07 4.20
C TYR A 337 -19.21 -42.77 5.33
N PRO A 338 -18.65 -43.15 6.50
CA PRO A 338 -19.43 -43.79 7.56
C PRO A 338 -20.55 -42.84 8.06
N ASN A 339 -21.67 -42.95 7.35
CA ASN A 339 -23.06 -42.60 7.55
C ASN A 339 -23.54 -41.14 7.69
N PHE A 340 -22.73 -40.09 7.52
CA PHE A 340 -23.27 -38.72 7.71
C PHE A 340 -22.76 -37.62 6.76
N PHE A 341 -23.68 -36.78 6.27
CA PHE A 341 -23.42 -35.46 5.73
C PHE A 341 -23.09 -34.50 6.87
N VAL A 342 -21.90 -33.92 6.84
CA VAL A 342 -21.51 -32.89 7.79
C VAL A 342 -22.04 -31.53 7.32
N VAL A 343 -22.81 -30.85 8.18
CA VAL A 343 -23.36 -29.51 7.96
C VAL A 343 -22.75 -28.55 8.99
N ASP A 344 -21.97 -27.58 8.50
CA ASP A 344 -21.26 -26.63 9.36
C ASP A 344 -21.99 -25.29 9.46
N ASP A 345 -22.52 -24.78 8.34
CA ASP A 345 -23.12 -23.46 8.25
C ASP A 345 -24.42 -23.51 7.43
N LEU A 346 -25.28 -22.52 7.64
CA LEU A 346 -26.55 -22.35 6.94
C LEU A 346 -26.63 -20.93 6.38
N HIS A 347 -27.27 -20.78 5.22
CA HIS A 347 -27.67 -19.46 4.74
C HIS A 347 -28.58 -18.80 5.77
N ILE A 348 -28.48 -17.48 5.94
CA ILE A 348 -29.23 -16.72 6.95
C ILE A 348 -30.74 -16.97 6.87
N ASP A 349 -31.30 -17.02 5.66
CA ASP A 349 -32.73 -17.25 5.44
C ASP A 349 -33.18 -18.68 5.83
N LEU A 350 -32.23 -19.62 5.92
CA LEU A 350 -32.49 -20.99 6.34
C LEU A 350 -32.30 -21.19 7.85
N ILE A 351 -31.77 -20.21 8.58
CA ILE A 351 -31.59 -20.29 10.04
C ILE A 351 -32.95 -20.13 10.74
N SER A 352 -33.72 -21.22 10.77
CA SER A 352 -34.98 -21.31 11.49
C SER A 352 -35.02 -22.57 12.35
N ILE A 353 -35.79 -22.56 13.44
CA ILE A 353 -35.99 -23.73 14.31
C ILE A 353 -36.53 -24.92 13.50
N GLY A 354 -37.40 -24.67 12.52
CA GLY A 354 -37.97 -25.70 11.65
C GLY A 354 -36.90 -26.38 10.79
N THR A 355 -36.06 -25.60 10.11
CA THR A 355 -34.96 -26.11 9.28
C THR A 355 -33.94 -26.86 10.12
N ILE A 356 -33.56 -26.31 11.27
CA ILE A 356 -32.60 -26.96 12.17
C ILE A 356 -33.17 -28.29 12.69
N ASN A 357 -34.44 -28.37 13.07
CA ASN A 357 -35.08 -29.62 13.45
C ASN A 357 -35.10 -30.65 12.33
N LEU A 358 -35.43 -30.22 11.11
CA LEU A 358 -35.45 -31.10 9.95
C LEU A 358 -34.07 -31.72 9.72
N LEU A 359 -33.00 -30.91 9.80
CA LEU A 359 -31.63 -31.38 9.63
C LEU A 359 -31.16 -32.26 10.80
N LEU A 360 -31.44 -31.89 12.04
CA LEU A 360 -31.02 -32.66 13.22
C LEU A 360 -31.71 -34.02 13.35
N ASN A 361 -32.95 -34.13 12.89
CA ASN A 361 -33.70 -35.39 12.95
C ASN A 361 -33.37 -36.31 11.76
N HIS A 362 -32.56 -35.87 10.79
CA HIS A 362 -32.21 -36.68 9.63
C HIS A 362 -31.08 -37.67 9.99
N PRO A 363 -31.27 -39.00 9.79
CA PRO A 363 -30.34 -40.01 10.26
C PRO A 363 -28.96 -39.93 9.62
N ASN A 364 -28.86 -39.30 8.44
CA ASN A 364 -27.61 -39.13 7.70
C ASN A 364 -27.02 -37.72 7.82
N VAL A 365 -27.42 -36.90 8.79
CA VAL A 365 -26.87 -35.54 8.97
C VAL A 365 -26.15 -35.46 10.31
N THR A 366 -24.95 -34.89 10.29
CA THR A 366 -24.19 -34.50 11.49
C THR A 366 -23.97 -33.01 11.43
N PHE A 367 -24.35 -32.31 12.50
CA PHE A 367 -24.28 -30.86 12.55
C PHE A 367 -23.06 -30.40 13.34
N ARG A 368 -22.20 -29.53 12.78
CA ARG A 368 -21.14 -28.84 13.55
C ARG A 368 -21.70 -27.52 14.06
N PHE A 369 -22.15 -27.52 15.31
CA PHE A 369 -22.88 -26.39 15.90
C PHE A 369 -22.07 -25.11 16.04
N THR A 370 -20.73 -25.16 16.08
CA THR A 370 -19.87 -24.00 16.31
C THR A 370 -20.13 -22.85 15.33
N THR A 371 -20.16 -23.16 14.02
CA THR A 371 -20.30 -22.12 12.99
C THR A 371 -21.72 -21.60 12.93
N LEU A 372 -22.74 -22.47 12.99
CA LEU A 372 -24.15 -22.05 13.07
C LEU A 372 -24.43 -21.19 14.32
N TYR A 373 -23.89 -21.57 15.49
CA TYR A 373 -24.07 -20.81 16.72
C TYR A 373 -23.47 -19.41 16.58
N CYS A 374 -22.23 -19.30 16.11
CA CYS A 374 -21.59 -18.01 15.85
C CYS A 374 -22.35 -17.19 14.80
N ARG A 375 -22.89 -17.82 13.75
CA ARG A 375 -23.68 -17.17 12.70
C ARG A 375 -25.03 -16.67 13.25
N ALA A 376 -25.70 -17.42 14.11
CA ALA A 376 -26.93 -17.01 14.76
C ALA A 376 -26.68 -15.78 15.66
N VAL A 377 -25.59 -15.79 16.43
CA VAL A 377 -25.14 -14.64 17.22
C VAL A 377 -24.79 -13.44 16.32
N GLN A 378 -24.07 -13.66 15.21
CA GLN A 378 -23.72 -12.62 14.24
C GLN A 378 -24.95 -11.95 13.63
N ASN A 379 -26.10 -12.63 13.59
CA ASN A 379 -27.35 -12.09 13.05
C ASN A 379 -28.34 -11.63 14.14
N GLY A 380 -27.98 -11.73 15.42
CA GLY A 380 -28.86 -11.34 16.54
C GLY A 380 -30.07 -12.26 16.70
N LEU A 381 -29.97 -13.53 16.29
CA LEU A 381 -31.07 -14.49 16.33
C LEU A 381 -31.14 -15.20 17.69
N LEU A 382 -31.47 -14.46 18.75
CA LEU A 382 -31.45 -14.96 20.13
C LEU A 382 -32.31 -16.21 20.35
N ASN A 383 -33.49 -16.27 19.73
CA ASN A 383 -34.38 -17.44 19.77
C ASN A 383 -33.73 -18.70 19.20
N ILE A 384 -32.89 -18.56 18.16
CA ILE A 384 -32.14 -19.67 17.57
C ILE A 384 -31.01 -20.09 18.52
N VAL A 385 -30.28 -19.13 19.08
CA VAL A 385 -29.21 -19.41 20.05
C VAL A 385 -29.75 -20.14 21.29
N GLN A 386 -30.88 -19.66 21.85
CA GLN A 386 -31.63 -20.32 22.92
C GLN A 386 -32.04 -21.75 22.57
N TYR A 387 -32.55 -21.93 21.35
CA TYR A 387 -32.94 -23.24 20.86
C TYR A 387 -31.74 -24.19 20.74
N LEU A 388 -30.61 -23.72 20.19
CA LEU A 388 -29.38 -24.51 20.09
C LEU A 388 -28.87 -24.92 21.48
N ASP A 389 -28.82 -23.99 22.44
CA ASP A 389 -28.46 -24.26 23.84
C ASP A 389 -29.33 -25.34 24.49
N SER A 390 -30.65 -25.30 24.26
CA SER A 390 -31.57 -26.31 24.78
C SER A 390 -31.27 -27.71 24.24
N LYS A 391 -30.79 -27.81 22.99
CA LYS A 391 -30.40 -29.08 22.37
C LYS A 391 -29.04 -29.57 22.86
N MET A 392 -28.10 -28.67 23.15
CA MET A 392 -26.82 -29.04 23.76
C MET A 392 -27.01 -29.70 25.12
N THR A 393 -27.87 -29.12 25.96
CA THR A 393 -28.10 -29.59 27.33
C THR A 393 -28.66 -31.01 27.36
N LEU A 394 -29.64 -31.31 26.49
CA LEU A 394 -30.24 -32.64 26.38
C LEU A 394 -29.22 -33.73 25.97
N THR A 395 -28.22 -33.37 25.17
CA THR A 395 -27.28 -34.35 24.62
C THR A 395 -26.23 -34.79 25.65
N ILE A 396 -25.95 -33.97 26.66
CA ILE A 396 -24.94 -34.26 27.69
C ILE A 396 -25.46 -35.33 28.67
N GLU A 397 -26.75 -35.29 29.03
CA GLU A 397 -27.35 -36.20 30.02
C GLU A 397 -27.50 -37.65 29.50
N ASP A 398 -27.64 -37.85 28.19
CA ASP A 398 -27.86 -39.15 27.56
C ASP A 398 -26.56 -39.88 27.12
N SER A 399 -25.39 -39.38 27.51
CA SER A 399 -24.09 -39.79 26.98
C SER A 399 -23.56 -41.14 27.53
N GLN A 400 -24.20 -42.25 27.14
CA GLN A 400 -23.49 -43.54 26.99
C GLN A 400 -22.64 -43.60 25.70
N PHE A 401 -22.75 -42.59 24.83
CA PHE A 401 -21.98 -42.46 23.60
C PHE A 401 -20.88 -41.39 23.74
N SER A 402 -19.77 -41.75 24.38
CA SER A 402 -18.59 -40.90 24.56
C SER A 402 -17.87 -40.51 23.25
N ASP A 403 -18.28 -41.10 22.13
CA ASP A 403 -17.47 -41.11 20.91
C ASP A 403 -17.89 -40.06 19.87
N TYR A 404 -18.94 -39.26 20.13
CA TYR A 404 -19.43 -38.24 19.19
C TYR A 404 -19.31 -36.80 19.75
N PRO A 405 -18.22 -36.08 19.43
CA PRO A 405 -17.94 -34.75 19.97
C PRO A 405 -18.69 -33.62 19.25
N GLN A 406 -19.96 -33.81 18.89
CA GLN A 406 -20.71 -32.83 18.06
C GLN A 406 -20.85 -31.45 18.74
N PHE A 407 -20.79 -31.40 20.07
CA PHE A 407 -20.97 -30.18 20.87
C PHE A 407 -19.70 -29.69 21.58
N HIS A 408 -18.59 -30.44 21.57
CA HIS A 408 -17.41 -30.15 22.39
C HIS A 408 -16.51 -29.01 21.87
N HIS A 409 -16.92 -28.29 20.83
CA HIS A 409 -16.08 -27.29 20.16
C HIS A 409 -16.77 -25.95 19.88
N ILE A 410 -17.89 -25.63 20.56
CA ILE A 410 -18.43 -24.27 20.43
C ILE A 410 -17.45 -23.29 21.08
N ASP A 411 -16.88 -22.42 20.26
CA ASP A 411 -16.07 -21.31 20.74
C ASP A 411 -16.99 -20.19 21.25
N PHE A 412 -17.50 -20.38 22.48
CA PHE A 412 -18.31 -19.37 23.16
C PHE A 412 -17.55 -18.05 23.36
N GLY A 413 -16.22 -18.08 23.36
CA GLY A 413 -15.38 -16.88 23.39
C GLY A 413 -15.52 -16.04 22.13
N ASN A 414 -15.45 -16.69 20.97
CA ASN A 414 -15.71 -16.05 19.69
C ASN A 414 -17.17 -15.57 19.57
N ALA A 415 -18.14 -16.41 19.96
CA ALA A 415 -19.55 -16.02 19.97
C ALA A 415 -19.81 -14.78 20.84
N LEU A 416 -19.26 -14.74 22.06
CA LEU A 416 -19.35 -13.58 22.95
C LEU A 416 -18.69 -12.33 22.32
N SER A 417 -17.52 -12.48 21.68
CA SER A 417 -16.86 -11.38 20.96
C SER A 417 -17.72 -10.81 19.83
N ILE A 418 -18.39 -11.69 19.06
CA ILE A 418 -19.32 -11.29 18.00
C ILE A 418 -20.52 -10.53 18.59
N ALA A 419 -21.12 -11.03 19.69
CA ALA A 419 -22.22 -10.36 20.37
C ALA A 419 -21.83 -8.95 20.88
N MET A 420 -20.63 -8.83 21.47
CA MET A 420 -20.07 -7.54 21.90
C MET A 420 -19.84 -6.57 20.73
N THR A 421 -19.33 -7.07 19.60
CA THR A 421 -19.09 -6.25 18.40
C THR A 421 -20.39 -5.70 17.83
N ARG A 422 -21.48 -6.46 17.95
CA ARG A 422 -22.84 -6.04 17.57
C ARG A 422 -23.52 -5.14 18.60
N GLN A 423 -22.92 -4.96 19.78
CA GLN A 423 -23.53 -4.25 20.91
C GLN A 423 -24.88 -4.85 21.33
N ASP A 424 -25.03 -6.18 21.19
CA ASP A 424 -26.25 -6.90 21.53
C ASP A 424 -26.22 -7.35 23.00
N LEU A 425 -26.72 -6.49 23.90
CA LEU A 425 -26.68 -6.72 25.34
C LEU A 425 -27.46 -7.98 25.76
N GLU A 426 -28.60 -8.26 25.14
CA GLU A 426 -29.43 -9.42 25.47
C GLU A 426 -28.71 -10.71 25.11
N MET A 427 -28.10 -10.77 23.92
CA MET A 427 -27.27 -11.89 23.50
C MET A 427 -26.04 -12.09 24.38
N VAL A 428 -25.35 -10.99 24.76
CA VAL A 428 -24.24 -11.04 25.71
C VAL A 428 -24.70 -11.64 27.04
N GLN A 429 -25.75 -11.10 27.64
CA GLN A 429 -26.28 -11.59 28.92
C GLN A 429 -26.69 -13.07 28.84
N PHE A 430 -27.32 -13.47 27.74
CA PHE A 430 -27.69 -14.86 27.49
C PHE A 430 -26.47 -15.79 27.49
N ILE A 431 -25.47 -15.50 26.65
CA ILE A 431 -24.23 -16.30 26.57
C ILE A 431 -23.53 -16.36 27.93
N LEU A 432 -23.44 -15.23 28.63
CA LEU A 432 -22.83 -15.17 29.97
C LEU A 432 -23.59 -16.02 30.98
N SER A 433 -24.93 -16.01 30.95
CA SER A 433 -25.75 -16.74 31.93
C SER A 433 -25.68 -18.26 31.77
N ASN A 434 -25.64 -18.76 30.53
CA ASN A 434 -25.65 -20.20 30.27
C ASN A 434 -24.26 -20.83 30.17
N HIS A 435 -23.23 -20.06 29.80
CA HIS A 435 -21.91 -20.60 29.48
C HIS A 435 -20.76 -19.98 30.28
N SER A 436 -21.04 -19.30 31.40
CA SER A 436 -20.00 -18.64 32.21
C SER A 436 -18.86 -19.55 32.68
N ASP A 437 -19.12 -20.84 32.88
CA ASP A 437 -18.14 -21.82 33.36
C ASP A 437 -17.24 -22.38 32.24
N HIS A 438 -17.51 -22.04 30.98
CA HIS A 438 -16.76 -22.58 29.85
C HIS A 438 -15.30 -22.09 29.86
N THR A 439 -14.36 -23.03 29.95
CA THR A 439 -12.92 -22.75 29.92
C THR A 439 -12.47 -22.43 28.49
N GLY A 440 -12.57 -21.16 28.07
CA GLY A 440 -12.17 -20.77 26.71
C GLY A 440 -12.19 -19.27 26.42
N TYR A 441 -12.74 -18.44 27.31
CA TYR A 441 -12.83 -16.99 27.09
C TYR A 441 -11.45 -16.32 27.12
N GLN A 442 -10.88 -16.08 25.94
CA GLN A 442 -9.69 -15.26 25.78
C GLN A 442 -10.03 -13.77 25.98
N CYS A 443 -9.77 -13.21 27.16
CA CYS A 443 -10.05 -11.80 27.47
C CYS A 443 -9.40 -10.85 26.47
N LYS A 444 -8.21 -11.23 25.95
CA LYS A 444 -7.54 -10.45 24.91
C LYS A 444 -8.47 -10.28 23.70
N LEU A 445 -9.07 -11.35 23.19
CA LEU A 445 -9.96 -11.26 22.03
C LEU A 445 -11.20 -10.41 22.33
N LEU A 446 -11.85 -10.64 23.48
CA LEU A 446 -13.08 -9.93 23.88
C LEU A 446 -12.92 -8.41 23.88
N PHE A 447 -11.86 -7.90 24.50
CA PHE A 447 -11.69 -6.45 24.68
C PHE A 447 -10.89 -5.76 23.56
N THR A 448 -10.08 -6.50 22.79
CA THR A 448 -9.32 -5.90 21.69
C THR A 448 -10.14 -5.76 20.40
N GLN A 449 -11.17 -6.59 20.22
CA GLN A 449 -12.01 -6.58 19.01
C GLN A 449 -13.23 -5.65 19.12
N SER A 450 -13.82 -5.46 20.30
CA SER A 450 -14.98 -4.57 20.50
C SER A 450 -14.79 -3.57 21.65
N PRO A 451 -13.94 -2.56 21.44
CA PRO A 451 -13.49 -1.77 22.57
C PRO A 451 -14.40 -0.61 23.01
N GLU A 452 -15.24 -0.11 22.11
CA GLU A 452 -16.27 0.90 22.42
C GLU A 452 -17.60 0.23 22.75
N SER A 453 -17.55 -0.96 23.37
CA SER A 453 -18.75 -1.62 23.84
C SER A 453 -19.48 -0.71 24.84
N PRO A 454 -20.83 -0.60 24.75
CA PRO A 454 -21.65 0.08 25.74
C PRO A 454 -21.29 -0.33 27.16
N LYS A 455 -21.40 0.63 28.08
CA LYS A 455 -21.07 0.45 29.50
C LYS A 455 -21.75 -0.79 30.09
N GLU A 456 -23.01 -1.01 29.72
CA GLU A 456 -23.87 -2.10 30.18
C GLU A 456 -23.33 -3.47 29.78
N ILE A 457 -22.72 -3.58 28.59
CA ILE A 457 -22.09 -4.82 28.12
C ILE A 457 -20.82 -5.10 28.91
N ILE A 458 -20.01 -4.08 29.17
CA ILE A 458 -18.80 -4.23 29.99
C ILE A 458 -19.18 -4.62 31.43
N GLU A 459 -20.21 -4.01 32.00
CA GLU A 459 -20.74 -4.35 33.33
C GLU A 459 -21.30 -5.79 33.37
N ALA A 460 -22.03 -6.22 32.34
CA ALA A 460 -22.49 -7.60 32.22
C ALA A 460 -21.32 -8.59 32.25
N ILE A 461 -20.28 -8.35 31.44
CA ILE A 461 -19.08 -9.20 31.41
C ILE A 461 -18.33 -9.14 32.75
N ALA A 462 -18.14 -7.94 33.30
CA ALA A 462 -17.42 -7.73 34.55
C ALA A 462 -18.17 -8.29 35.77
N SER A 463 -19.49 -8.46 35.71
CA SER A 463 -20.29 -9.09 36.76
C SER A 463 -20.36 -10.62 36.63
N SER A 464 -20.13 -11.19 35.45
CA SER A 464 -20.24 -12.63 35.19
C SER A 464 -19.20 -13.49 35.94
N SER A 465 -19.49 -14.78 36.14
CA SER A 465 -18.55 -15.75 36.70
C SER A 465 -17.39 -16.11 35.77
N ILE A 466 -17.34 -15.57 34.54
CA ILE A 466 -16.32 -15.92 33.54
C ILE A 466 -14.93 -15.88 34.15
N LEU A 467 -14.30 -17.04 34.12
CA LEU A 467 -12.89 -17.20 34.41
C LEU A 467 -12.11 -16.79 33.17
N PHE A 468 -11.48 -15.63 33.24
CA PHE A 468 -10.40 -15.28 32.34
C PHE A 468 -9.32 -16.37 32.40
N LEU A 469 -8.80 -16.82 31.25
CA LEU A 469 -7.96 -18.03 31.14
C LEU A 469 -6.86 -18.13 32.22
N SER A 470 -6.88 -19.27 32.93
CA SER A 470 -5.92 -19.78 33.95
C SER A 470 -5.59 -18.89 35.17
N SER A 471 -6.00 -17.64 35.20
CA SER A 471 -6.00 -16.78 36.37
C SER A 471 -7.32 -16.00 36.38
N ARG A 472 -8.03 -15.93 37.52
CA ARG A 472 -9.31 -15.21 37.68
C ARG A 472 -9.28 -13.71 37.29
N GLN A 473 -8.19 -13.21 36.71
CA GLN A 473 -7.94 -11.80 36.43
C GLN A 473 -7.39 -11.58 35.01
N ILE A 474 -7.56 -10.34 34.54
CA ILE A 474 -7.10 -9.88 33.22
C ILE A 474 -5.57 -9.86 33.18
N PHE A 475 -5.00 -10.54 32.18
CA PHE A 475 -3.55 -10.58 31.97
C PHE A 475 -2.98 -9.19 31.70
N HIS A 476 -1.75 -8.94 32.15
CA HIS A 476 -1.12 -7.63 32.00
C HIS A 476 -1.05 -7.13 30.55
N MET A 477 -0.94 -8.03 29.58
CA MET A 477 -0.97 -7.67 28.15
C MET A 477 -2.32 -7.11 27.71
N THR A 478 -3.44 -7.67 28.18
CA THR A 478 -4.78 -7.16 27.84
C THR A 478 -4.99 -5.79 28.48
N LEU A 479 -4.59 -5.60 29.73
CA LEU A 479 -4.67 -4.30 30.38
C LEU A 479 -3.79 -3.26 29.68
N TYR A 480 -2.58 -3.64 29.28
CA TYR A 480 -1.69 -2.79 28.49
C TYR A 480 -2.35 -2.39 27.16
N THR A 481 -2.99 -3.33 26.45
CA THR A 481 -3.71 -3.02 25.22
C THR A 481 -4.91 -2.10 25.46
N LEU A 482 -5.69 -2.31 26.52
CA LEU A 482 -6.79 -1.42 26.89
C LEU A 482 -6.30 0.02 27.15
N VAL A 483 -5.14 0.18 27.79
CA VAL A 483 -4.51 1.50 28.00
C VAL A 483 -4.02 2.10 26.69
N ASP A 484 -3.31 1.32 25.87
CA ASP A 484 -2.75 1.79 24.59
C ASP A 484 -3.85 2.29 23.64
N LEU A 485 -5.00 1.62 23.67
CA LEU A 485 -6.18 1.99 22.90
C LEU A 485 -7.10 3.00 23.62
N LYS A 486 -6.71 3.47 24.81
CA LYS A 486 -7.38 4.52 25.60
C LYS A 486 -8.80 4.18 26.09
N TYR A 487 -9.09 2.91 26.37
CA TYR A 487 -10.41 2.47 26.87
C TYR A 487 -10.54 2.58 28.39
N TYR A 488 -10.43 3.81 28.88
CA TYR A 488 -10.39 4.10 30.30
C TYR A 488 -11.71 3.81 31.04
N SER A 489 -12.86 3.94 30.37
CA SER A 489 -14.17 3.55 30.91
C SER A 489 -14.21 2.05 31.22
N THR A 490 -13.78 1.23 30.26
CA THR A 490 -13.69 -0.23 30.39
C THR A 490 -12.75 -0.60 31.54
N ILE A 491 -11.56 0.00 31.61
CA ILE A 491 -10.62 -0.25 32.71
C ILE A 491 -11.23 0.11 34.05
N LYS A 492 -11.92 1.25 34.15
CA LYS A 492 -12.57 1.69 35.40
C LYS A 492 -13.62 0.66 35.87
N ILE A 493 -14.49 0.19 34.98
CA ILE A 493 -15.50 -0.84 35.30
C ILE A 493 -14.80 -2.14 35.75
N LEU A 494 -13.77 -2.58 35.04
CA LEU A 494 -13.02 -3.78 35.41
C LEU A 494 -12.36 -3.66 36.79
N ILE A 495 -11.92 -2.47 37.18
CA ILE A 495 -11.38 -2.18 38.51
C ILE A 495 -12.48 -2.22 39.57
N GLU A 496 -13.63 -1.59 39.30
CA GLU A 496 -14.79 -1.56 40.21
C GLU A 496 -15.32 -2.97 40.52
N TYR A 497 -15.27 -3.88 39.54
CA TYR A 497 -15.66 -5.29 39.69
C TYR A 497 -14.51 -6.22 40.14
N ASN A 498 -13.37 -5.68 40.58
CA ASN A 498 -12.20 -6.45 41.03
C ASN A 498 -11.67 -7.49 40.01
N ARG A 499 -11.75 -7.18 38.71
CA ARG A 499 -11.29 -8.08 37.62
C ARG A 499 -9.82 -7.92 37.24
N ILE A 500 -9.13 -6.94 37.83
CA ILE A 500 -7.70 -6.71 37.67
C ILE A 500 -7.02 -7.13 38.97
N GLU A 501 -6.07 -8.06 38.95
CA GLU A 501 -5.38 -8.45 40.19
C GLU A 501 -4.38 -7.41 40.65
N LYS A 502 -3.52 -7.07 39.69
CA LYS A 502 -2.27 -6.38 39.87
C LYS A 502 -1.98 -5.61 38.60
N VAL A 503 -1.46 -4.43 38.81
CA VAL A 503 -1.08 -3.49 37.75
C VAL A 503 0.43 -3.47 37.76
N ILE A 504 1.04 -3.88 36.65
CA ILE A 504 2.49 -3.84 36.51
C ILE A 504 2.95 -2.45 36.14
N ASP A 505 4.19 -2.13 36.51
CA ASP A 505 4.76 -0.80 36.29
C ASP A 505 4.74 -0.38 34.83
N SER A 506 4.87 -1.32 33.87
CA SER A 506 4.81 -0.99 32.43
C SER A 506 3.44 -0.46 31.97
N VAL A 507 2.35 -0.87 32.62
CA VAL A 507 1.01 -0.32 32.36
C VAL A 507 0.93 1.11 32.90
N ILE A 508 1.45 1.36 34.12
CA ILE A 508 1.51 2.70 34.71
C ILE A 508 2.40 3.63 33.87
N GLU A 509 3.56 3.15 33.43
CA GLU A 509 4.48 3.89 32.56
C GLU A 509 3.81 4.32 31.26
N LYS A 510 2.98 3.44 30.67
CA LYS A 510 2.21 3.73 29.46
C LYS A 510 1.10 4.74 29.73
N ILE A 511 0.36 4.61 30.83
CA ILE A 511 -0.65 5.59 31.24
C ILE A 511 -0.03 6.97 31.44
N CYS A 512 1.15 7.04 32.06
CA CYS A 512 1.89 8.27 32.24
C CYS A 512 2.27 8.95 30.91
N LEU A 513 2.35 8.20 29.80
CA LEU A 513 2.58 8.76 28.47
C LEU A 513 1.34 9.36 27.80
N ASP A 514 0.14 9.19 28.37
CA ASP A 514 -1.13 9.64 27.76
C ASP A 514 -1.80 10.84 28.48
N ASP A 515 -1.20 11.39 29.54
CA ASP A 515 -1.72 12.50 30.39
C ASP A 515 -3.12 12.25 31.00
N ASN A 516 -3.51 10.99 31.16
CA ASN A 516 -4.83 10.69 31.74
C ASN A 516 -4.75 10.65 33.27
N LEU A 517 -4.96 11.82 33.90
CA LEU A 517 -4.98 11.93 35.36
C LEU A 517 -6.08 11.08 36.01
N GLU A 518 -7.25 10.94 35.38
CA GLU A 518 -8.38 10.22 35.97
C GLU A 518 -8.10 8.73 36.11
N ILE A 519 -7.53 8.10 35.07
CA ILE A 519 -7.16 6.69 35.17
C ILE A 519 -6.00 6.48 36.16
N ILE A 520 -5.07 7.43 36.26
CA ILE A 520 -4.01 7.41 37.27
C ILE A 520 -4.57 7.44 38.68
N LYS A 521 -5.57 8.29 38.96
CA LYS A 521 -6.26 8.31 40.25
C LYS A 521 -6.94 6.98 40.54
N VAL A 522 -7.61 6.38 39.54
CA VAL A 522 -8.24 5.06 39.68
C VAL A 522 -7.19 4.00 40.04
N PHE A 523 -6.05 3.99 39.38
CA PHE A 523 -4.97 3.04 39.67
C PHE A 523 -4.25 3.30 41.00
N ALA A 524 -4.05 4.56 41.38
CA ALA A 524 -3.43 4.93 42.67
C ALA A 524 -4.30 4.52 43.87
N ASN A 525 -5.62 4.52 43.69
CA ASN A 525 -6.58 4.07 44.71
C ASN A 525 -6.79 2.55 44.72
N PHE A 526 -6.19 1.82 43.79
CA PHE A 526 -6.37 0.37 43.67
C PHE A 526 -5.66 -0.37 44.81
N LYS A 527 -6.41 -1.08 45.66
CA LYS A 527 -5.93 -1.70 46.93
C LYS A 527 -4.73 -2.65 46.75
N ASN A 528 -4.64 -3.33 45.61
CA ASN A 528 -3.58 -4.30 45.31
C ASN A 528 -2.44 -3.71 44.46
N SER A 529 -2.39 -2.39 44.28
CA SER A 529 -1.23 -1.74 43.67
C SER A 529 -0.05 -1.84 44.65
N GLN A 530 0.90 -2.75 44.36
CA GLN A 530 2.19 -2.80 45.07
C GLN A 530 2.99 -1.51 44.88
N SER A 531 2.68 -0.77 43.81
CA SER A 531 3.37 0.45 43.39
C SER A 531 2.59 1.68 43.85
N LYS A 532 2.66 2.00 45.16
CA LYS A 532 2.31 3.36 45.62
C LYS A 532 3.28 4.41 45.08
N THR A 533 4.43 3.99 44.56
CA THR A 533 5.51 4.82 44.04
C THR A 533 5.64 4.67 42.54
N LEU A 534 5.63 5.76 41.79
CA LEU A 534 5.96 5.75 40.37
C LEU A 534 7.36 5.19 40.12
N SER A 535 7.51 4.38 39.07
CA SER A 535 8.83 4.01 38.59
C SER A 535 9.61 5.24 38.12
N THR A 536 10.93 5.19 38.20
CA THR A 536 11.80 6.26 37.67
C THR A 536 11.44 6.60 36.22
N ARG A 537 11.17 5.58 35.41
CA ARG A 537 10.79 5.72 34.00
C ARG A 537 9.42 6.38 33.81
N SER A 538 8.48 6.13 34.70
CA SER A 538 7.18 6.83 34.70
C SER A 538 7.36 8.33 34.93
N ILE A 539 8.19 8.72 35.92
CA ILE A 539 8.49 10.13 36.21
C ILE A 539 9.20 10.78 35.01
N GLU A 540 10.19 10.10 34.41
CA GLU A 540 10.87 10.57 33.20
C GLU A 540 9.89 10.79 32.03
N ASN A 541 8.97 9.86 31.81
CA ASN A 541 7.93 9.97 30.79
C ASN A 541 7.04 11.19 31.03
N LEU A 542 6.57 11.40 32.27
CA LEU A 542 5.73 12.55 32.62
C LEU A 542 6.45 13.88 32.40
N ILE A 543 7.71 13.97 32.83
CA ILE A 543 8.52 15.17 32.67
C ILE A 543 8.84 15.41 31.19
N SER A 544 9.13 14.36 30.42
CA SER A 544 9.48 14.47 29.01
C SER A 544 8.28 14.86 28.12
N LYS A 545 7.07 14.51 28.52
CA LYS A 545 5.84 14.88 27.80
C LYS A 545 5.18 16.16 28.31
N GLY A 546 5.61 16.70 29.44
CA GLY A 546 5.05 17.93 29.99
C GLY A 546 3.71 17.75 30.71
N HIS A 547 3.43 16.54 31.20
CA HIS A 547 2.15 16.15 31.82
C HIS A 547 2.00 16.69 33.25
N LEU A 548 1.85 18.01 33.35
CA LEU A 548 1.91 18.74 34.62
C LEU A 548 0.84 18.30 35.63
N ASN A 549 -0.38 18.04 35.17
CA ASN A 549 -1.51 17.64 36.03
C ASN A 549 -1.21 16.33 36.79
N VAL A 550 -0.54 15.39 36.12
CA VAL A 550 -0.13 14.13 36.72
C VAL A 550 1.08 14.30 37.63
N LEU A 551 2.04 15.16 37.25
CA LEU A 551 3.18 15.49 38.10
C LEU A 551 2.74 16.14 39.41
N GLU A 552 1.72 17.01 39.37
CA GLU A 552 1.09 17.62 40.53
C GLU A 552 0.49 16.58 41.48
N TYR A 553 -0.21 15.58 40.93
CA TYR A 553 -0.76 14.49 41.70
C TYR A 553 0.32 13.66 42.42
N PHE A 554 1.50 13.49 41.79
CA PHE A 554 2.64 12.77 42.35
C PHE A 554 3.75 13.67 42.91
N LYS A 555 3.42 14.92 43.27
CA LYS A 555 4.34 15.95 43.77
C LYS A 555 5.44 15.42 44.69
N ASP A 556 5.07 14.69 45.75
CA ASP A 556 6.01 14.28 46.79
C ASP A 556 7.06 13.26 46.30
N GLN A 557 6.73 12.53 45.24
CA GLN A 557 7.64 11.57 44.61
C GLN A 557 8.52 12.25 43.57
N VAL A 558 7.91 13.12 42.75
CA VAL A 558 8.61 13.87 41.70
C VAL A 558 9.67 14.79 42.31
N CYS A 559 9.39 15.46 43.44
CA CYS A 559 10.36 16.33 44.11
C CYS A 559 11.59 15.58 44.64
N LYS A 560 11.50 14.26 44.87
CA LYS A 560 12.63 13.41 45.27
C LYS A 560 13.45 12.91 44.07
N PHE A 561 12.96 13.09 42.84
CA PHE A 561 13.64 12.63 41.64
C PHE A 561 14.77 13.60 41.27
N SER A 562 16.02 13.18 41.51
CA SER A 562 17.22 14.02 41.33
C SER A 562 17.47 14.46 39.90
N ASN A 563 16.90 13.79 38.90
CA ASN A 563 17.10 14.15 37.49
C ASN A 563 15.93 14.95 36.92
N ALA A 564 14.90 15.26 37.71
CA ALA A 564 13.66 15.88 37.21
C ALA A 564 13.92 17.14 36.38
N VAL A 565 14.76 18.05 36.90
CA VAL A 565 15.08 19.31 36.22
C VAL A 565 15.89 19.07 34.94
N LYS A 566 16.86 18.15 34.98
CA LYS A 566 17.64 17.78 33.80
C LYS A 566 16.73 17.30 32.67
N PHE A 567 15.79 16.42 32.98
CA PHE A 567 14.82 15.91 32.00
C PHE A 567 13.90 17.03 31.49
N ALA A 568 13.40 17.92 32.35
CA ALA A 568 12.57 19.04 31.92
C ALA A 568 13.32 19.92 30.91
N CYS A 569 14.61 20.20 31.15
CA CYS A 569 15.47 20.92 30.23
C CYS A 569 15.69 20.16 28.92
N GLN A 570 16.04 18.87 29.00
CA GLN A 570 16.28 18.01 27.83
C GLN A 570 15.07 17.92 26.89
N PHE A 571 13.84 17.91 27.43
CA PHE A 571 12.64 17.78 26.61
C PHE A 571 11.92 19.10 26.35
N GLY A 572 12.50 20.22 26.79
CA GLY A 572 11.98 21.55 26.47
C GLY A 572 10.70 21.95 27.21
N ASN A 573 10.33 21.24 28.28
CA ASN A 573 9.08 21.46 29.01
C ASN A 573 9.22 22.59 30.03
N VAL A 574 9.20 23.83 29.56
CA VAL A 574 9.38 25.06 30.37
C VAL A 574 8.41 25.10 31.55
N LYS A 575 7.13 24.79 31.34
CA LYS A 575 6.11 24.78 32.41
C LYS A 575 6.44 23.78 33.53
N VAL A 576 6.96 22.60 33.18
CA VAL A 576 7.38 21.60 34.18
C VAL A 576 8.62 22.09 34.93
N LEU A 577 9.56 22.75 34.23
CA LEU A 577 10.71 23.36 34.88
C LEU A 577 10.30 24.44 35.88
N GLU A 578 9.44 25.37 35.48
CA GLU A 578 8.90 26.43 36.36
C GLU A 578 8.22 25.82 37.59
N TRP A 579 7.34 24.85 37.40
CA TRP A 579 6.67 24.14 38.47
C TRP A 579 7.64 23.40 39.42
N LEU A 580 8.66 22.72 38.88
CA LEU A 580 9.70 22.07 39.67
C LEU A 580 10.47 23.09 40.52
N MET A 581 10.78 24.27 39.97
CA MET A 581 11.47 25.36 40.67
C MET A 581 10.59 26.03 41.73
N GLU A 582 9.27 26.09 41.52
CA GLU A 582 8.33 26.60 42.53
C GLU A 582 8.19 25.64 43.71
N ASN A 583 8.00 24.35 43.45
CA ASN A 583 7.90 23.34 44.51
C ASN A 583 9.24 23.12 45.25
N ALA A 584 10.37 23.34 44.57
CA ALA A 584 11.69 23.41 45.18
C ALA A 584 11.79 24.51 46.26
N LYS A 585 11.19 25.68 46.02
CA LYS A 585 11.17 26.79 47.00
C LYS A 585 10.40 26.40 48.26
N LEU A 586 9.22 25.81 48.06
CA LEU A 586 8.33 25.42 49.16
C LEU A 586 8.94 24.31 50.04
N SER A 587 9.66 23.36 49.44
CA SER A 587 10.30 22.26 50.19
C SER A 587 11.51 22.71 51.03
N ASN A 588 12.26 23.74 50.60
CA ASN A 588 13.40 24.29 51.33
C ASN A 588 13.03 24.90 52.69
N GLN A 589 11.81 25.41 52.83
CA GLN A 589 11.38 26.05 54.08
C GLN A 589 11.13 25.04 55.22
N ASN A 590 11.01 23.75 54.89
CA ASN A 590 10.47 22.76 55.81
C ASN A 590 11.41 21.57 56.15
N ASN A 591 12.61 21.44 55.57
CA ASN A 591 13.46 20.25 55.83
C ASN A 591 14.98 20.47 55.70
N GLN A 592 15.73 20.06 56.73
CA GLN A 592 17.19 20.18 56.88
C GLN A 592 18.01 19.01 56.29
N TYR A 593 17.38 18.03 55.59
CA TYR A 593 17.97 16.70 55.35
C TYR A 593 18.39 16.31 53.92
N PHE A 594 18.46 17.22 52.95
CA PHE A 594 18.85 16.86 51.57
C PHE A 594 20.31 17.21 51.25
N GLN A 595 21.27 16.35 51.61
CA GLN A 595 22.69 16.71 51.49
C GLN A 595 23.50 16.25 50.27
N THR A 596 23.10 15.36 49.36
CA THR A 596 24.11 14.88 48.36
C THR A 596 23.77 14.81 46.88
N ASN A 597 22.53 15.01 46.41
CA ASN A 597 22.23 14.99 44.95
C ASN A 597 21.39 16.21 44.50
N LEU A 598 21.47 16.54 43.19
CA LEU A 598 20.82 17.67 42.48
C LEU A 598 19.28 17.67 42.61
N THR A 599 18.73 17.85 43.80
CA THR A 599 17.29 18.04 43.96
C THR A 599 16.89 19.43 43.42
N PRO A 600 15.66 19.60 42.89
CA PRO A 600 15.14 20.91 42.47
C PRO A 600 15.37 22.00 43.53
N THR A 601 15.24 21.60 44.79
CA THR A 601 15.46 22.35 46.05
C THR A 601 16.86 22.98 46.12
N LYS A 602 17.93 22.24 45.81
CA LYS A 602 19.30 22.78 45.77
C LYS A 602 19.53 23.67 44.55
N LEU A 603 18.91 23.32 43.43
CA LEU A 603 19.08 24.03 42.16
C LEU A 603 18.46 25.42 42.22
N HIS A 604 17.32 25.61 42.89
CA HIS A 604 16.71 26.93 43.02
C HIS A 604 17.58 27.90 43.85
N VAL A 605 18.10 27.43 45.00
CA VAL A 605 19.05 28.23 45.80
C VAL A 605 20.29 28.52 44.97
N PHE A 606 20.85 27.51 44.30
CA PHE A 606 22.04 27.64 43.47
C PHE A 606 21.87 28.66 42.31
N LEU A 607 20.77 28.58 41.57
CA LEU A 607 20.48 29.49 40.45
C LEU A 607 20.28 30.94 40.91
N LYS A 608 19.78 31.16 42.12
CA LYS A 608 19.45 32.50 42.63
C LYS A 608 20.59 33.15 43.43
N THR A 609 21.41 32.39 44.16
CA THR A 609 22.48 32.93 45.03
C THR A 609 23.83 33.10 44.33
N ASN A 610 24.06 32.45 43.19
CA ASN A 610 25.37 32.46 42.51
C ASN A 610 25.42 33.32 41.24
N SER A 611 24.41 34.17 40.99
CA SER A 611 24.51 35.15 39.89
C SER A 611 25.50 36.28 40.20
N THR A 612 26.03 36.39 41.44
CA THR A 612 26.84 37.55 41.84
C THR A 612 28.25 37.31 42.38
N ASN A 613 28.73 36.11 42.77
CA ASN A 613 30.14 35.98 43.25
C ASN A 613 30.77 34.55 43.18
N ASN A 614 31.93 34.46 42.49
CA ASN A 614 33.15 33.61 42.64
C ASN A 614 33.14 32.15 43.16
N SER A 615 32.01 31.43 43.24
CA SER A 615 32.04 29.96 43.47
C SER A 615 32.44 29.20 42.19
N PRO A 616 33.36 28.22 42.26
CA PRO A 616 33.96 27.55 41.09
C PRO A 616 32.96 26.66 40.34
N ASP A 617 32.77 26.97 39.05
CA ASP A 617 32.50 26.18 37.83
C ASP A 617 31.62 24.92 37.81
N LEU A 618 31.23 24.31 38.92
CA LEU A 618 30.74 22.94 38.89
C LEU A 618 29.34 22.77 38.29
N PHE A 619 28.57 23.85 38.08
CA PHE A 619 27.19 23.74 37.57
C PHE A 619 26.76 24.81 36.55
N LYS A 620 27.56 25.86 36.30
CA LYS A 620 27.21 26.87 35.29
C LYS A 620 27.09 26.20 33.91
N GLY A 621 25.94 26.34 33.28
CA GLY A 621 25.69 25.83 31.94
C GLY A 621 25.24 24.37 31.87
N LYS A 622 25.10 23.62 32.98
CA LYS A 622 24.63 22.22 32.93
C LYS A 622 23.19 22.09 32.42
N LEU A 623 22.33 23.04 32.75
CA LEU A 623 20.92 23.05 32.33
C LEU A 623 20.79 23.44 30.86
N VAL A 624 21.49 24.52 30.46
CA VAL A 624 21.54 24.95 29.05
C VAL A 624 22.18 23.86 28.20
N ARG A 625 23.24 23.19 28.69
CA ARG A 625 23.82 22.00 28.05
C ARG A 625 22.80 20.88 27.88
N SER A 626 22.00 20.59 28.90
CA SER A 626 20.97 19.56 28.82
C SER A 626 19.88 19.90 27.79
N ALA A 627 19.44 21.16 27.73
CA ALA A 627 18.51 21.64 26.70
C ALA A 627 19.14 21.62 25.30
N PHE A 628 20.40 22.01 25.20
CA PHE A 628 21.20 22.00 23.98
C PHE A 628 21.41 20.59 23.42
N GLU A 629 21.65 19.60 24.28
CA GLU A 629 21.84 18.19 23.90
C GLU A 629 20.65 17.61 23.11
N LYS A 630 19.47 18.20 23.26
CA LYS A 630 18.23 17.81 22.59
C LYS A 630 17.65 18.93 21.73
N ASN A 631 18.44 19.96 21.43
CA ASN A 631 18.11 21.08 20.56
C ASN A 631 16.82 21.85 20.97
N GLN A 632 16.64 22.08 22.27
CA GLN A 632 15.46 22.74 22.82
C GLN A 632 15.63 24.26 22.87
N LEU A 633 15.50 24.95 21.73
CA LEU A 633 15.72 26.41 21.62
C LEU A 633 14.88 27.23 22.62
N ALA A 634 13.58 26.96 22.73
CA ALA A 634 12.71 27.70 23.64
C ALA A 634 13.15 27.57 25.11
N MET A 635 13.66 26.39 25.49
CA MET A 635 14.22 26.16 26.81
C MET A 635 15.55 26.88 27.00
N ILE A 636 16.44 26.89 26.00
CA ILE A 636 17.70 27.65 26.04
C ILE A 636 17.41 29.15 26.23
N GLN A 637 16.47 29.69 25.45
CA GLN A 637 16.02 31.08 25.55
C GLN A 637 15.48 31.38 26.95
N HIS A 638 14.60 30.53 27.47
CA HIS A 638 14.04 30.68 28.80
C HIS A 638 15.12 30.64 29.88
N LEU A 639 16.04 29.66 29.81
CA LEU A 639 17.13 29.50 30.78
C LEU A 639 18.06 30.72 30.79
N TYR A 640 18.39 31.25 29.61
CA TYR A 640 19.20 32.46 29.49
C TYR A 640 18.48 33.70 30.02
N GLN A 641 17.23 33.93 29.57
CA GLN A 641 16.47 35.13 29.95
C GLN A 641 16.14 35.19 31.45
N GLN A 642 15.77 34.05 32.04
CA GLN A 642 15.33 34.01 33.44
C GLN A 642 16.46 33.81 34.45
N TYR A 643 17.51 33.07 34.07
CA TYR A 643 18.57 32.66 35.00
C TYR A 643 19.97 33.11 34.60
N GLY A 644 20.14 33.78 33.45
CA GLY A 644 21.45 34.20 32.94
C GLY A 644 22.39 33.03 32.67
N GLU A 645 21.86 31.82 32.49
CA GLU A 645 22.67 30.63 32.24
C GLU A 645 23.33 30.73 30.85
N THR A 646 24.64 30.51 30.81
CA THR A 646 25.43 30.46 29.58
C THR A 646 25.98 29.05 29.36
N LEU A 647 26.24 28.69 28.10
CA LEU A 647 26.85 27.40 27.74
C LEU A 647 28.37 27.47 27.99
N ASN A 648 28.77 27.50 29.26
CA ASN A 648 30.18 27.46 29.68
C ASN A 648 30.72 26.01 29.68
N CYS A 649 30.54 25.27 28.58
CA CYS A 649 31.11 23.94 28.46
C CYS A 649 32.05 23.85 27.26
N ASN A 650 33.22 23.25 27.47
CA ASN A 650 34.11 22.81 26.40
C ASN A 650 33.41 21.68 25.62
N LEU A 651 32.98 22.00 24.40
CA LEU A 651 32.23 21.14 23.48
C LEU A 651 33.05 19.96 22.96
N LYS A 652 34.39 20.04 23.05
CA LYS A 652 35.33 19.01 22.59
C LYS A 652 35.74 18.01 23.69
N SER A 653 35.31 18.21 24.94
CA SER A 653 35.58 17.21 25.98
C SER A 653 35.03 15.85 25.53
N ASN A 654 35.85 14.79 25.59
CA ASN A 654 35.51 13.41 25.16
C ASN A 654 34.19 12.85 25.73
N SER A 655 33.58 13.56 26.70
CA SER A 655 32.23 13.31 27.20
C SER A 655 31.10 13.58 26.20
N PHE A 656 31.34 14.40 25.17
CA PHE A 656 30.40 14.57 24.05
C PHE A 656 30.61 13.45 23.04
N SER A 657 29.87 12.35 23.20
CA SER A 657 29.70 11.38 22.10
C SER A 657 29.26 12.15 20.85
N GLY A 658 29.87 11.89 19.68
CA GLY A 658 29.63 12.66 18.46
C GLY A 658 28.16 12.79 18.00
N PHE A 659 27.25 12.04 18.62
CA PHE A 659 25.80 12.08 18.40
C PHE A 659 25.10 13.40 18.78
N VAL A 660 25.61 14.18 19.74
CA VAL A 660 24.83 15.31 20.29
C VAL A 660 24.60 16.43 19.27
N TYR A 661 25.58 16.70 18.40
CA TYR A 661 25.53 17.87 17.53
C TYR A 661 24.79 17.63 16.22
N LYS A 662 24.58 16.36 15.82
CA LYS A 662 23.86 16.00 14.58
C LYS A 662 22.40 16.51 14.56
N HIS A 663 21.86 16.90 15.71
CA HIS A 663 20.47 17.31 15.87
C HIS A 663 20.27 18.79 16.22
N ILE A 664 21.34 19.58 16.39
CA ILE A 664 21.23 21.03 16.68
C ILE A 664 20.77 21.74 15.43
N THR A 665 19.76 22.62 15.49
CA THR A 665 19.29 23.43 14.34
C THR A 665 20.12 24.70 14.17
N SER A 666 20.20 25.23 12.94
CA SER A 666 20.88 26.52 12.66
C SER A 666 20.26 27.68 13.46
N LYS A 667 18.95 27.63 13.73
CA LYS A 667 18.28 28.61 14.61
C LYS A 667 18.83 28.57 16.04
N THR A 668 19.02 27.37 16.60
CA THR A 668 19.58 27.22 17.94
C THR A 668 21.02 27.70 18.00
N LEU A 669 21.83 27.31 17.02
CA LEU A 669 23.21 27.76 16.92
C LEU A 669 23.31 29.28 16.75
N GLY A 670 22.51 29.86 15.86
CA GLY A 670 22.45 31.31 15.65
C GLY A 670 22.09 32.06 16.92
N TYR A 671 21.06 31.60 17.64
CA TYR A 671 20.68 32.21 18.93
C TYR A 671 21.82 32.16 19.96
N LEU A 672 22.52 31.03 20.04
CA LEU A 672 23.65 30.89 20.96
C LEU A 672 24.82 31.83 20.60
N ILE A 673 25.08 32.04 19.31
CA ILE A 673 26.11 32.95 18.81
C ILE A 673 25.73 34.41 19.07
N GLU A 674 24.53 34.81 18.64
CA GLU A 674 24.01 36.18 18.77
C GLU A 674 23.97 36.67 20.22
N ASN A 675 23.75 35.76 21.17
CA ASN A 675 23.67 36.08 22.59
C ASN A 675 24.96 35.73 23.37
N ASN A 676 26.06 35.43 22.68
CA ASN A 676 27.35 35.05 23.29
C ASN A 676 27.24 33.94 24.36
N LEU A 677 26.38 32.94 24.10
CA LEU A 677 26.13 31.84 25.03
C LEU A 677 27.16 30.74 24.91
N ILE A 678 27.83 30.60 23.77
CA ILE A 678 28.94 29.66 23.56
C ILE A 678 30.26 30.40 23.79
N ILE A 679 31.15 29.80 24.58
CA ILE A 679 32.52 30.32 24.71
C ILE A 679 33.27 30.08 23.40
N GLY A 680 33.81 31.14 22.82
CA GLY A 680 34.67 31.10 21.64
C GLY A 680 36.04 30.47 21.91
N THR A 681 36.07 29.21 22.32
CA THR A 681 37.29 28.39 22.31
C THR A 681 37.48 27.78 20.93
N VAL A 682 38.72 27.61 20.51
CA VAL A 682 39.08 26.93 19.24
C VAL A 682 38.43 25.56 19.12
N GLU A 683 38.40 24.82 20.22
CA GLU A 683 37.77 23.51 20.32
C GLU A 683 36.28 23.51 19.99
N ASN A 684 35.58 24.58 20.38
CA ASN A 684 34.15 24.74 20.13
C ASN A 684 33.92 25.10 18.67
N CYS A 685 34.72 26.01 18.10
CA CYS A 685 34.70 26.32 16.68
C CYS A 685 34.92 25.08 15.83
N ILE A 686 35.94 24.28 16.15
CA ILE A 686 36.26 23.02 15.45
C ILE A 686 35.10 22.03 15.59
N GLY A 687 34.58 21.80 16.79
CA GLY A 687 33.51 20.84 17.01
C GLY A 687 32.18 21.21 16.34
N ILE A 688 31.93 22.51 16.10
CA ILE A 688 30.80 23.00 15.32
C ILE A 688 31.11 22.85 13.81
N LEU A 689 32.32 23.24 13.35
CA LEU A 689 32.77 23.09 11.96
C LEU A 689 32.68 21.64 11.47
N GLU A 690 33.22 20.69 12.24
CA GLU A 690 33.28 19.26 11.89
C GLU A 690 31.92 18.60 11.67
N ARG A 691 30.82 19.25 12.07
CA ARG A 691 29.46 18.68 12.00
C ARG A 691 28.48 19.56 11.24
N THR A 692 29.02 20.51 10.49
CA THR A 692 28.29 21.41 9.61
C THR A 692 27.79 20.61 8.39
N THR A 693 26.47 20.43 8.26
CA THR A 693 25.87 19.72 7.11
C THR A 693 25.08 20.65 6.19
N SER A 694 25.21 21.98 6.36
CA SER A 694 24.56 22.92 5.45
C SER A 694 25.25 24.29 5.45
N ILE A 695 25.13 24.97 4.30
CA ILE A 695 25.73 26.30 4.05
C ILE A 695 25.35 27.29 5.16
N LYS A 696 24.07 27.29 5.58
CA LYS A 696 23.59 28.19 6.62
C LYS A 696 24.26 27.96 7.98
N TYR A 697 24.66 26.72 8.30
CA TYR A 697 25.47 26.50 9.51
C TYR A 697 26.85 27.07 9.29
N LEU A 698 27.48 26.79 8.14
CA LEU A 698 28.82 27.29 7.86
C LEU A 698 28.89 28.81 7.95
N GLU A 699 27.90 29.52 7.41
CA GLU A 699 27.78 30.98 7.56
C GLU A 699 27.76 31.41 9.04
N LEU A 700 26.97 30.74 9.88
CA LEU A 700 26.92 31.01 11.32
C LEU A 700 28.25 30.68 11.99
N VAL A 701 28.92 29.61 11.58
CA VAL A 701 30.24 29.25 12.11
C VAL A 701 31.29 30.28 11.73
N ILE A 702 31.27 30.77 10.49
CA ILE A 702 32.16 31.84 10.02
C ILE A 702 31.89 33.12 10.80
N GLN A 703 30.62 33.50 11.00
CA GLN A 703 30.24 34.64 11.82
C GLN A 703 30.77 34.49 13.26
N PHE A 704 30.57 33.32 13.87
CA PHE A 704 31.11 33.02 15.19
C PHE A 704 32.63 33.13 15.22
N PHE A 705 33.32 32.54 14.24
CA PHE A 705 34.77 32.60 14.16
C PHE A 705 35.28 34.04 14.07
N ASN A 706 34.66 34.86 13.21
CA ASN A 706 35.01 36.28 13.05
C ASN A 706 34.82 37.08 14.34
N LEU A 707 33.82 36.76 15.17
CA LEU A 707 33.62 37.39 16.48
C LEU A 707 34.76 37.10 17.48
N TYR A 708 35.46 35.97 17.32
CA TYR A 708 36.49 35.51 18.27
C TYR A 708 37.89 35.44 17.66
N TYR A 709 38.05 35.74 16.37
CA TYR A 709 39.28 35.54 15.60
C TYR A 709 40.49 36.26 16.20
N ASP A 710 40.31 37.52 16.60
CA ASP A 710 41.38 38.34 17.18
C ASP A 710 41.99 37.73 18.45
N LYS A 711 41.22 36.88 19.15
CA LYS A 711 41.66 36.19 20.37
C LYS A 711 42.37 34.86 20.09
N VAL A 712 42.37 34.40 18.84
CA VAL A 712 42.75 33.03 18.43
C VAL A 712 44.02 33.01 17.55
N ASN A 713 44.57 34.17 17.19
CA ASN A 713 45.65 34.40 16.20
C ASN A 713 46.96 33.59 16.34
N ASN A 714 47.14 32.75 17.37
CA ASN A 714 48.36 31.95 17.59
C ASN A 714 48.14 30.43 17.66
N LEU A 715 46.94 29.93 17.38
CA LEU A 715 46.66 28.50 17.49
C LEU A 715 46.86 27.80 16.14
N GLU A 716 47.80 26.87 16.07
CA GLU A 716 47.90 25.92 14.96
C GLU A 716 46.67 25.01 14.97
N PHE A 717 45.80 25.20 14.00
CA PHE A 717 44.63 24.39 13.80
C PHE A 717 45.01 23.10 13.08
N ASN A 718 45.22 22.03 13.85
CA ASN A 718 45.24 20.68 13.27
C ASN A 718 43.79 20.21 13.05
N ILE A 719 43.07 20.89 12.15
CA ILE A 719 41.70 20.52 11.78
C ILE A 719 41.78 19.17 11.07
N GLN A 720 41.08 18.18 11.61
CA GLN A 720 40.81 16.96 10.88
C GLN A 720 39.74 17.32 9.83
N PHE A 721 40.15 17.48 8.58
CA PHE A 721 39.25 17.81 7.46
C PHE A 721 38.36 16.62 7.03
N GLU A 722 38.07 15.68 7.95
CA GLU A 722 37.27 14.50 7.67
C GLU A 722 35.85 14.88 7.20
N PHE A 723 35.27 15.95 7.77
CA PHE A 723 33.94 16.45 7.36
C PHE A 723 33.91 16.95 5.91
N LEU A 724 35.01 17.55 5.42
CA LEU A 724 35.13 17.94 4.01
C LEU A 724 35.19 16.69 3.14
N GLY A 725 35.89 15.64 3.57
CA GLY A 725 35.89 14.35 2.88
C GLY A 725 34.48 13.78 2.69
N GLU A 726 33.66 13.75 3.75
CA GLU A 726 32.26 13.31 3.65
C GLU A 726 31.42 14.22 2.73
N SER A 727 31.58 15.54 2.84
CA SER A 727 30.85 16.52 2.01
C SER A 727 31.23 16.46 0.53
N ILE A 728 32.48 16.11 0.24
CA ILE A 728 32.99 15.87 -1.13
C ILE A 728 32.37 14.61 -1.72
N CYS A 729 32.21 13.56 -0.90
CA CYS A 729 31.55 12.32 -1.29
C CYS A 729 30.04 12.47 -1.49
N SER A 730 29.39 13.42 -0.81
CA SER A 730 27.96 13.72 -0.96
C SER A 730 27.63 14.77 -2.03
N HIS A 731 28.64 15.26 -2.78
CA HIS A 731 28.51 16.29 -3.83
C HIS A 731 27.98 17.66 -3.34
N GLU A 732 28.22 18.01 -2.08
CA GLU A 732 27.83 19.31 -1.49
C GLU A 732 28.82 20.44 -1.84
N ASN A 733 28.95 20.73 -3.13
CA ASN A 733 30.00 21.58 -3.70
C ASN A 733 30.06 22.98 -3.09
N ASP A 734 28.92 23.62 -2.90
CA ASP A 734 28.84 24.99 -2.38
C ASP A 734 29.31 25.06 -0.92
N LEU A 735 29.00 24.04 -0.11
CA LEU A 735 29.45 23.94 1.28
C LEU A 735 30.98 23.79 1.34
N VAL A 736 31.51 22.89 0.49
CA VAL A 736 32.95 22.62 0.43
C VAL A 736 33.72 23.84 -0.07
N ILE A 737 33.23 24.51 -1.12
CA ILE A 737 33.83 25.73 -1.66
C ILE A 737 33.83 26.84 -0.61
N MET A 738 32.69 27.09 0.04
CA MET A 738 32.59 28.09 1.10
C MET A 738 33.54 27.80 2.26
N ALA A 739 33.71 26.52 2.64
CA ALA A 739 34.64 26.13 3.69
C ALA A 739 36.10 26.39 3.28
N PHE A 740 36.47 26.06 2.04
CA PHE A 740 37.80 26.34 1.51
C PHE A 740 38.10 27.84 1.42
N ASP A 741 37.14 28.65 0.94
CA ASP A 741 37.27 30.10 0.90
C ASP A 741 37.53 30.67 2.30
N PHE A 742 36.76 30.22 3.29
CA PHE A 742 36.95 30.59 4.68
C PHE A 742 38.34 30.21 5.20
N PHE A 743 38.77 28.95 5.04
CA PHE A 743 40.10 28.50 5.49
C PHE A 743 41.26 29.22 4.77
N ASN A 744 41.05 29.65 3.52
CA ASN A 744 42.03 30.45 2.79
C ASN A 744 42.11 31.89 3.32
N GLN A 745 40.97 32.50 3.68
CA GLN A 745 40.93 33.84 4.28
C GLN A 745 41.67 33.90 5.62
N ILE A 746 41.57 32.85 6.45
CA ILE A 746 42.25 32.78 7.75
C ILE A 746 43.69 32.20 7.65
N ASN A 747 44.29 32.24 6.45
CA ASN A 747 45.68 31.85 6.15
C ASN A 747 46.09 30.42 6.55
N GLN A 748 45.15 29.49 6.74
CA GLN A 748 45.52 28.14 7.22
C GLN A 748 46.20 27.28 6.17
N PHE A 749 46.01 27.56 4.88
CA PHE A 749 46.68 26.81 3.81
C PHE A 749 48.17 27.16 3.62
N GLN A 750 48.75 28.04 4.45
CA GLN A 750 50.18 28.39 4.35
C GLN A 750 51.14 27.31 4.90
N PHE A 751 50.62 26.30 5.61
CA PHE A 751 51.46 25.22 6.13
C PHE A 751 51.70 24.11 5.08
N PRO A 752 52.95 23.60 4.92
CA PRO A 752 53.30 22.60 3.91
C PRO A 752 52.38 21.36 3.90
N ASN A 753 51.97 20.89 5.09
CA ASN A 753 51.09 19.73 5.26
C ASN A 753 49.68 19.94 4.66
N ASN A 754 49.26 21.19 4.45
CA ASN A 754 47.92 21.51 3.93
C ASN A 754 47.87 21.47 2.39
N ILE A 755 48.99 21.66 1.69
CA ILE A 755 49.06 21.47 0.23
C ILE A 755 48.86 20.00 -0.13
N GLU A 756 49.47 19.08 0.63
CA GLU A 756 49.26 17.63 0.42
C GLU A 756 47.80 17.23 0.66
N ARG A 757 47.14 17.81 1.68
CA ARG A 757 45.71 17.60 1.92
C ARG A 757 44.82 18.17 0.82
N LEU A 758 45.13 19.35 0.27
CA LEU A 758 44.42 19.89 -0.90
C LEU A 758 44.53 18.94 -2.11
N LYS A 759 45.70 18.34 -2.33
CA LYS A 759 45.89 17.30 -3.36
C LYS A 759 45.10 16.03 -3.04
N GLN A 760 44.97 15.64 -1.77
CA GLN A 760 44.09 14.53 -1.37
C GLN A 760 42.62 14.82 -1.71
N PHE A 761 42.12 16.02 -1.41
CA PHE A 761 40.75 16.43 -1.77
C PHE A 761 40.52 16.54 -3.27
N GLN A 762 41.53 17.01 -4.02
CA GLN A 762 41.53 17.01 -5.47
C GLN A 762 41.38 15.59 -6.02
N ASN A 763 42.16 14.63 -5.50
CA ASN A 763 42.08 13.23 -5.89
C ASN A 763 40.73 12.59 -5.52
N GLN A 764 40.19 12.87 -4.33
CA GLN A 764 38.84 12.43 -3.94
C GLN A 764 37.76 13.02 -4.86
N SER A 765 37.90 14.29 -5.24
CA SER A 765 36.98 14.94 -6.19
C SER A 765 37.05 14.29 -7.59
N ILE A 766 38.24 13.87 -8.04
CA ILE A 766 38.42 13.10 -9.29
C ILE A 766 37.72 11.74 -9.16
N GLN A 767 37.96 11.00 -8.08
CA GLN A 767 37.37 9.68 -7.83
C GLN A 767 35.83 9.73 -7.81
N ASN A 768 35.24 10.79 -7.24
CA ASN A 768 33.79 10.96 -7.13
C ASN A 768 33.15 11.69 -8.33
N GLY A 769 33.92 12.03 -9.37
CA GLY A 769 33.42 12.74 -10.55
C GLY A 769 32.92 14.17 -10.28
N ASN A 770 33.45 14.82 -9.24
CA ASN A 770 33.00 16.14 -8.79
C ASN A 770 33.69 17.30 -9.55
N ILE A 771 33.24 17.53 -10.79
CA ILE A 771 33.85 18.49 -11.73
C ILE A 771 33.87 19.95 -11.21
N PRO A 772 32.79 20.50 -10.62
CA PRO A 772 32.81 21.88 -10.12
C PRO A 772 33.85 22.11 -9.04
N LEU A 773 33.92 21.21 -8.06
CA LEU A 773 34.90 21.31 -6.99
C LEU A 773 36.33 21.11 -7.49
N LEU A 774 36.55 20.18 -8.44
CA LEU A 774 37.85 19.97 -9.05
C LEU A 774 38.39 21.23 -9.74
N LYS A 775 37.53 21.96 -10.47
CA LYS A 775 37.91 23.24 -11.10
C LYS A 775 38.34 24.28 -10.05
N TYR A 776 37.59 24.37 -8.96
CA TYR A 776 37.89 25.30 -7.87
C TYR A 776 39.20 24.94 -7.15
N LEU A 777 39.38 23.67 -6.78
CA LEU A 777 40.63 23.18 -6.14
C LEU A 777 41.86 23.39 -7.04
N ASN A 778 41.72 23.17 -8.35
CA ASN A 778 42.78 23.44 -9.33
C ASN A 778 43.18 24.92 -9.38
N GLN A 779 42.22 25.83 -9.18
CA GLN A 779 42.50 27.26 -9.14
C GLN A 779 43.27 27.62 -7.88
N ILE A 780 42.82 27.17 -6.71
CA ILE A 780 43.54 27.38 -5.43
C ILE A 780 44.97 26.84 -5.51
N LEU A 781 45.16 25.62 -6.03
CA LEU A 781 46.47 24.99 -6.14
C LEU A 781 47.41 25.66 -7.15
N LYS A 782 46.88 26.45 -8.09
CA LYS A 782 47.70 27.28 -9.01
C LYS A 782 48.10 28.60 -8.39
N ASP A 783 47.23 29.16 -7.54
CA ASP A 783 47.44 30.44 -6.88
C ASP A 783 48.40 30.33 -5.67
N LYS A 784 48.60 29.11 -5.15
CA LYS A 784 49.58 28.77 -4.10
C LYS A 784 50.83 28.16 -4.70
#